data_AF-A0ABD7X476-F1
#
_entry.id   AF-A0ABD7X476-F1
#
_cell.length_a   1.000
_cell.length_b   1.000
_cell.length_c   1.000
_cell.angle_alpha   90.00
_cell.angle_beta   90.00
_cell.angle_gamma   90.00
#
_symmetry.space_group_name_H-M   'P 1'
#
loop_
_entity.id
_entity.type
_entity.pdbx_description
1 polymer ?
#
loop_
_entity_poly.entity_id
_entity_poly.type
_entity_poly.pdbx_seq_one_letter_code
_entity_poly.pdbx_strand_id
1 'polypeptide(L)'
;MKLLAITSCPNGIAHTYMAAENLQKAAYRLGIQIKIETQGGIGVENELTEEDIREADGIIIAADRAVNKDRFIGKRLLVVGVQDGIRKPEELIQKVRNGDVPVYHSKSKTVAENNQQKKQNPIYRHLMNGVSFMVPFIVVGGLLIAIAVTLGGEKTPQGLVIPDSSFWKTIEQIGGASFTFMVPILAGYIAYSIADKPGLVPGMIGGYIAATGSFYGSESGAGFLGGIIAGFLAGYVALGIKKMKIPKVIQPIMPIIIIPVFGSLIVGLAFVFIIGAPVAQVFDSLTAWLAGMKGSSSILLALILGAMVSFDMGGPVNKVAFLFGSAMIGEGNYEIMGPIAAAICIPPIGMGLATFLRKGKFQVSEREMGKAAFTMGLFGITEGAIPFAAQDPIRVIPSVMAGSMTGAVIAMIGHVGDRVAHGGPIVAVLGAVDNVFMFFVAVIGGSMVTAILVNVLKKDISKLDISKVAEMKEVSATIEEPHVQQETQRESKQVENVEIKKLTDITSLELIETNLTGETRDDIIDEMIKKLFHVGTLHSEAEFKQAIMNREQKSTTGIGMNIAIPHGKSNSVKKPSVVFGIKQSGVDWKSLDGTEAKLIFMIAVPKESEGNEHLKILQMLSRKLMDDRYREQLLAVQTKEEAYKLLNEIV
;
A
#
# COMPACT_ATOMS: atom_id res chain seq x y z
N MET A 1 -40.57 10.20 -6.89
CA MET A 1 -39.10 10.38 -6.86
C MET A 1 -38.57 9.78 -5.57
N LYS A 2 -37.54 8.94 -5.65
CA LYS A 2 -36.83 8.30 -4.55
C LYS A 2 -35.40 8.83 -4.51
N LEU A 3 -35.07 9.56 -3.44
CA LEU A 3 -33.74 10.09 -3.20
C LEU A 3 -33.02 9.28 -2.13
N LEU A 4 -31.69 9.23 -2.23
CA LEU A 4 -30.85 8.78 -1.13
C LEU A 4 -29.97 9.94 -0.67
N ALA A 5 -29.56 9.93 0.60
CA ALA A 5 -28.52 10.82 1.07
C ALA A 5 -27.51 10.12 1.99
N ILE A 6 -26.28 10.64 2.00
CA ILE A 6 -25.27 10.34 3.01
C ILE A 6 -24.93 11.62 3.75
N THR A 7 -24.93 11.60 5.08
CA THR A 7 -24.40 12.70 5.88
C THR A 7 -23.18 12.27 6.68
N SER A 8 -22.14 13.12 6.75
CA SER A 8 -20.95 12.82 7.57
C SER A 8 -20.21 14.07 8.04
N CYS A 9 -19.75 14.07 9.28
CA CYS A 9 -18.91 15.13 9.85
C CYS A 9 -17.78 14.47 10.66
N PRO A 10 -16.51 14.94 10.56
CA PRO A 10 -15.35 14.37 11.25
C PRO A 10 -15.53 14.28 12.78
N ASN A 11 -16.13 15.31 13.36
CA ASN A 11 -16.43 15.45 14.80
C ASN A 11 -17.80 14.86 15.16
N GLY A 12 -18.41 14.11 14.23
CA GLY A 12 -19.83 14.16 13.94
C GLY A 12 -20.76 13.52 14.94
N ILE A 13 -21.45 14.32 15.75
CA ILE A 13 -22.68 13.86 16.40
C ILE A 13 -23.83 14.87 16.34
N ALA A 14 -23.56 16.17 16.23
CA ALA A 14 -24.62 17.14 15.97
C ALA A 14 -24.83 17.34 14.46
N HIS A 15 -23.79 17.77 13.74
CA HIS A 15 -23.92 18.17 12.33
C HIS A 15 -24.41 17.05 11.40
N THR A 16 -23.91 15.82 11.58
CA THR A 16 -24.34 14.65 10.78
C THR A 16 -25.85 14.39 10.89
N TYR A 17 -26.38 14.39 12.13
CA TYR A 17 -27.78 14.07 12.39
C TYR A 17 -28.70 15.27 12.11
N MET A 18 -28.23 16.50 12.35
CA MET A 18 -28.96 17.71 11.96
C MET A 18 -29.10 17.82 10.44
N ALA A 19 -28.04 17.51 9.67
CA ALA A 19 -28.12 17.46 8.22
C ALA A 19 -29.13 16.41 7.75
N ALA A 20 -29.09 15.21 8.35
CA ALA A 20 -30.04 14.15 8.02
C ALA A 20 -31.49 14.54 8.36
N GLU A 21 -31.73 15.09 9.56
CA GLU A 21 -33.06 15.51 9.98
C GLU A 21 -33.60 16.65 9.10
N ASN A 22 -32.76 17.63 8.74
CA ASN A 22 -33.17 18.74 7.89
C ASN A 22 -33.46 18.30 6.45
N LEU A 23 -32.64 17.41 5.89
CA LEU A 23 -32.91 16.80 4.58
C LEU A 23 -34.19 15.95 4.60
N GLN A 24 -34.44 15.16 5.65
CA GLN A 24 -35.67 14.38 5.79
C GLN A 24 -36.91 15.28 5.87
N LYS A 25 -36.86 16.35 6.67
CA LYS A 25 -37.96 17.33 6.79
C LYS A 25 -38.23 18.09 5.50
N ALA A 26 -37.17 18.43 4.76
CA ALA A 26 -37.30 19.09 3.46
C ALA A 26 -37.92 18.17 2.40
N ALA A 27 -37.46 16.91 2.34
CA ALA A 27 -38.01 15.91 1.44
C ALA A 27 -39.50 15.65 1.72
N TYR A 28 -39.88 15.53 3.00
CA TYR A 28 -41.28 15.39 3.41
C TYR A 28 -42.14 16.57 2.92
N ARG A 29 -41.67 17.81 3.10
CA ARG A 29 -42.38 19.02 2.62
C ARG A 29 -42.52 19.06 1.10
N LEU A 30 -41.56 18.50 0.37
CA LEU A 30 -41.57 18.43 -1.10
C LEU A 30 -42.26 17.18 -1.65
N GLY A 31 -42.83 16.32 -0.79
CA GLY A 31 -43.50 15.08 -1.21
C GLY A 31 -42.55 14.02 -1.80
N ILE A 32 -41.26 14.06 -1.44
CA ILE A 32 -40.22 13.18 -1.97
C ILE A 32 -39.85 12.13 -0.93
N GLN A 33 -39.77 10.87 -1.34
CA GLN A 33 -39.23 9.81 -0.48
C GLN A 33 -37.71 9.94 -0.42
N ILE A 34 -37.15 10.03 0.78
CA ILE A 34 -35.69 10.03 1.00
C ILE A 34 -35.30 9.02 2.07
N LYS A 35 -34.23 8.26 1.81
CA LYS A 35 -33.53 7.43 2.80
C LYS A 35 -32.13 7.99 3.03
N ILE A 36 -31.73 8.13 4.29
CA ILE A 36 -30.50 8.82 4.66
C ILE A 36 -29.61 7.88 5.48
N GLU A 37 -28.41 7.60 4.98
CA GLU A 37 -27.34 6.94 5.71
C GLU A 37 -26.52 8.00 6.47
N THR A 38 -26.36 7.80 7.79
CA THR A 38 -25.62 8.73 8.64
C THR A 38 -24.30 8.10 9.04
N GLN A 39 -23.19 8.76 8.71
CA GLN A 39 -21.83 8.33 9.05
C GLN A 39 -21.26 9.26 10.13
N GLY A 40 -21.69 9.05 11.38
CA GLY A 40 -21.34 9.88 12.54
C GLY A 40 -20.30 9.24 13.46
N GLY A 41 -20.16 9.80 14.66
CA GLY A 41 -19.30 9.30 15.75
C GLY A 41 -19.77 7.97 16.31
N ILE A 42 -21.05 7.65 16.13
CA ILE A 42 -21.65 6.33 16.42
C ILE A 42 -21.22 5.30 15.36
N GLY A 43 -20.70 5.73 14.20
CA GLY A 43 -20.39 4.90 13.04
C GLY A 43 -21.44 5.05 11.94
N VAL A 44 -21.51 4.08 11.02
CA VAL A 44 -22.52 4.07 9.95
C VAL A 44 -23.86 3.57 10.49
N GLU A 45 -24.94 4.30 10.23
CA GLU A 45 -26.33 3.92 10.54
C GLU A 45 -27.20 4.09 9.29
N ASN A 46 -28.27 3.29 9.20
CA ASN A 46 -29.19 3.26 8.05
C ASN A 46 -28.49 3.04 6.70
N GLU A 47 -27.47 2.16 6.68
CA GLU A 47 -26.65 1.90 5.49
C GLU A 47 -27.52 1.65 4.24
N LEU A 48 -27.14 2.30 3.14
CA LEU A 48 -27.80 2.16 1.85
C LEU A 48 -27.47 0.79 1.26
N THR A 49 -28.52 0.03 0.93
CA THR A 49 -28.39 -1.27 0.27
C THR A 49 -28.19 -1.10 -1.24
N GLU A 50 -27.67 -2.12 -1.91
CA GLU A 50 -27.58 -2.16 -3.38
C GLU A 50 -28.95 -1.94 -4.05
N GLU A 51 -30.02 -2.46 -3.43
CA GLU A 51 -31.39 -2.28 -3.90
C GLU A 51 -31.86 -0.82 -3.76
N ASP A 52 -31.58 -0.18 -2.61
CA ASP A 52 -31.86 1.24 -2.42
C ASP A 52 -31.21 2.07 -3.51
N ILE A 53 -29.93 1.79 -3.78
CA ILE A 53 -29.11 2.53 -4.77
C ILE A 53 -29.67 2.32 -6.17
N ARG A 54 -29.97 1.08 -6.55
CA ARG A 54 -30.53 0.74 -7.87
C ARG A 54 -31.84 1.48 -8.13
N GLU A 55 -32.69 1.64 -7.13
CA GLU A 55 -34.00 2.32 -7.25
C GLU A 55 -33.94 3.84 -7.09
N ALA A 56 -32.79 4.40 -6.69
CA ALA A 56 -32.65 5.83 -6.48
C ALA A 56 -32.63 6.63 -7.79
N ASP A 57 -33.39 7.71 -7.83
CA ASP A 57 -33.40 8.71 -8.91
C ASP A 57 -32.21 9.68 -8.80
N GLY A 58 -31.68 9.85 -7.58
CA GLY A 58 -30.52 10.69 -7.31
C GLY A 58 -30.05 10.59 -5.86
N ILE A 59 -28.81 11.01 -5.62
CA ILE A 59 -28.09 10.79 -4.38
C ILE A 59 -27.44 12.09 -3.92
N ILE A 60 -27.61 12.45 -2.65
CA ILE A 60 -27.02 13.65 -2.03
C ILE A 60 -25.99 13.22 -0.99
N ILE A 61 -24.72 13.54 -1.19
CA ILE A 61 -23.67 13.40 -0.17
C ILE A 61 -23.46 14.77 0.47
N ALA A 62 -23.88 14.94 1.73
CA ALA A 62 -23.60 16.11 2.56
C ALA A 62 -22.55 15.73 3.62
N ALA A 63 -21.28 15.76 3.24
CA ALA A 63 -20.21 15.19 4.04
C ALA A 63 -18.93 16.03 4.03
N ASP A 64 -18.33 16.21 5.21
CA ASP A 64 -16.99 16.78 5.40
C ASP A 64 -15.92 15.68 5.60
N ARG A 65 -16.33 14.41 5.53
CA ARG A 65 -15.46 13.21 5.57
C ARG A 65 -15.49 12.53 4.20
N ALA A 66 -14.40 11.85 3.84
CA ALA A 66 -14.38 10.98 2.66
C ALA A 66 -15.45 9.88 2.75
N VAL A 67 -16.32 9.79 1.74
CA VAL A 67 -17.38 8.79 1.57
C VAL A 67 -17.04 7.92 0.36
N ASN A 68 -17.24 6.61 0.44
CA ASN A 68 -17.06 5.70 -0.69
C ASN A 68 -18.15 5.98 -1.76
N LYS A 69 -17.73 6.49 -2.91
CA LYS A 69 -18.62 6.84 -4.02
C LYS A 69 -18.76 5.73 -5.07
N ASP A 70 -17.92 4.69 -5.02
CA ASP A 70 -17.88 3.62 -6.04
C ASP A 70 -19.20 2.82 -6.10
N ARG A 71 -19.96 2.79 -5.01
CA ARG A 71 -21.30 2.18 -5.00
C ARG A 71 -22.37 3.00 -5.75
N PHE A 72 -22.07 4.21 -6.23
CA PHE A 72 -23.04 5.12 -6.87
C PHE A 72 -22.79 5.34 -8.37
N ILE A 73 -22.03 4.47 -9.02
CA ILE A 73 -21.73 4.57 -10.46
C ILE A 73 -23.03 4.52 -11.26
N GLY A 74 -23.16 5.45 -12.21
CA GLY A 74 -24.34 5.60 -13.07
C GLY A 74 -25.50 6.37 -12.42
N LYS A 75 -25.36 6.86 -11.18
CA LYS A 75 -26.41 7.63 -10.48
C LYS A 75 -26.13 9.12 -10.49
N ARG A 76 -27.19 9.95 -10.51
CA ARG A 76 -27.07 11.41 -10.32
C ARG A 76 -26.58 11.68 -8.90
N LEU A 77 -25.40 12.29 -8.77
CA LEU A 77 -24.72 12.43 -7.48
C LEU A 77 -24.37 13.89 -7.18
N LEU A 78 -24.98 14.46 -6.15
CA LEU A 78 -24.66 15.78 -5.63
C LEU A 78 -23.76 15.64 -4.41
N VAL A 79 -22.60 16.31 -4.39
CA VAL A 79 -21.67 16.27 -3.25
C VAL A 79 -21.48 17.69 -2.71
N VAL A 80 -21.73 17.88 -1.43
CA VAL A 80 -21.61 19.15 -0.70
C VAL A 80 -21.07 18.92 0.71
N GLY A 81 -20.66 20.00 1.38
CA GLY A 81 -20.27 19.93 2.79
C GLY A 81 -21.47 19.67 3.70
N VAL A 82 -21.24 19.14 4.91
CA VAL A 82 -22.32 18.80 5.85
C VAL A 82 -23.16 20.02 6.24
N GLN A 83 -22.54 21.21 6.28
CA GLN A 83 -23.21 22.48 6.61
C GLN A 83 -24.27 22.85 5.59
N ASP A 84 -24.07 22.57 4.29
CA ASP A 84 -25.08 22.82 3.28
C ASP A 84 -26.29 21.89 3.46
N GLY A 85 -26.05 20.64 3.87
CA GLY A 85 -27.12 19.71 4.25
C GLY A 85 -27.97 20.20 5.44
N ILE A 86 -27.38 21.01 6.33
CA ILE A 86 -28.09 21.63 7.46
C ILE A 86 -28.86 22.87 7.00
N ARG A 87 -28.20 23.77 6.27
CA ARG A 87 -28.70 25.13 6.01
C ARG A 87 -29.56 25.25 4.76
N LYS A 88 -29.33 24.40 3.76
CA LYS A 88 -29.93 24.50 2.40
C LYS A 88 -30.58 23.19 1.92
N PRO A 89 -31.29 22.41 2.76
CA PRO A 89 -31.74 21.07 2.39
C PRO A 89 -32.74 21.07 1.21
N GLU A 90 -33.61 22.07 1.11
CA GLU A 90 -34.60 22.18 0.02
C GLU A 90 -33.94 22.50 -1.32
N GLU A 91 -32.95 23.39 -1.33
CA GLU A 91 -32.17 23.73 -2.53
C GLU A 91 -31.44 22.50 -3.09
N LEU A 92 -30.81 21.72 -2.21
CA LEU A 92 -30.10 20.50 -2.59
C LEU A 92 -31.04 19.47 -3.22
N ILE A 93 -32.22 19.26 -2.62
CA ILE A 93 -33.24 18.36 -3.16
C ILE A 93 -33.78 18.85 -4.51
N GLN A 94 -33.99 20.15 -4.65
CA GLN A 94 -34.45 20.73 -5.92
C GLN A 94 -33.41 20.62 -7.03
N LYS A 95 -32.12 20.81 -6.76
CA LYS A 95 -31.05 20.60 -7.75
C LYS A 95 -31.09 19.18 -8.32
N VAL A 96 -31.22 18.17 -7.47
CA VAL A 96 -31.32 16.77 -7.91
C VAL A 96 -32.62 16.53 -8.71
N ARG A 97 -33.74 17.12 -8.27
CA ARG A 97 -35.05 17.01 -8.95
C ARG A 97 -35.04 17.64 -10.34
N ASN A 98 -34.41 18.79 -10.49
CA ASN A 98 -34.36 19.54 -11.74
C ASN A 98 -33.36 18.92 -12.73
N GLY A 99 -32.49 18.03 -12.27
CA GLY A 99 -31.47 17.38 -13.11
C GLY A 99 -30.17 18.16 -13.21
N ASP A 100 -29.98 19.19 -12.39
CA ASP A 100 -28.78 20.05 -12.33
C ASP A 100 -27.61 19.36 -11.60
N VAL A 101 -27.50 18.04 -11.74
CA VAL A 101 -26.59 17.19 -10.99
C VAL A 101 -25.97 16.14 -11.92
N PRO A 102 -24.62 16.06 -11.99
CA PRO A 102 -23.95 15.13 -12.90
C PRO A 102 -24.20 13.67 -12.54
N VAL A 103 -24.18 12.80 -13.55
CA VAL A 103 -24.14 11.35 -13.35
C VAL A 103 -22.72 10.95 -12.93
N TYR A 104 -22.61 10.25 -11.81
CA TYR A 104 -21.33 9.81 -11.30
C TYR A 104 -20.80 8.61 -12.10
N HIS A 105 -19.57 8.69 -12.56
CA HIS A 105 -18.85 7.57 -13.17
C HIS A 105 -17.58 7.31 -12.35
N SER A 106 -17.34 6.05 -11.92
CA SER A 106 -16.10 5.71 -11.21
C SER A 106 -14.91 5.77 -12.17
N LYS A 107 -13.78 6.24 -11.65
CA LYS A 107 -12.51 6.40 -12.36
C LYS A 107 -11.77 5.06 -12.61
N SER A 108 -12.35 3.90 -12.30
CA SER A 108 -11.76 2.59 -12.55
C SER A 108 -12.57 1.77 -13.55
N LYS A 109 -12.03 1.60 -14.77
CA LYS A 109 -12.53 0.65 -15.75
C LYS A 109 -11.49 -0.45 -16.01
N THR A 110 -11.25 -1.27 -14.99
CA THR A 110 -10.84 -2.67 -15.18
C THR A 110 -11.35 -3.52 -14.03
N VAL A 111 -11.93 -4.68 -14.37
CA VAL A 111 -12.56 -5.68 -13.49
C VAL A 111 -14.00 -5.36 -13.06
N ALA A 112 -14.87 -5.13 -14.05
CA ALA A 112 -16.27 -5.51 -13.96
C ALA A 112 -16.50 -6.72 -14.88
N GLU A 113 -15.82 -7.83 -14.59
CA GLU A 113 -16.16 -9.19 -15.00
C GLU A 113 -15.38 -10.13 -14.07
N ASN A 114 -16.10 -10.97 -13.33
CA ASN A 114 -15.63 -11.86 -12.25
C ASN A 114 -15.25 -11.25 -10.89
N ASN A 115 -16.14 -10.46 -10.28
CA ASN A 115 -16.19 -10.35 -8.81
C ASN A 115 -17.20 -11.35 -8.22
N GLN A 116 -16.98 -12.63 -8.49
CA GLN A 116 -17.08 -13.64 -7.42
C GLN A 116 -15.76 -13.63 -6.64
N GLN A 117 -15.37 -12.48 -6.07
CA GLN A 117 -14.44 -12.52 -4.96
C GLN A 117 -15.16 -13.30 -3.86
N LYS A 118 -14.70 -14.54 -3.60
CA LYS A 118 -15.11 -15.31 -2.41
C LYS A 118 -15.15 -14.33 -1.25
N LYS A 119 -16.35 -14.06 -0.71
CA LYS A 119 -16.53 -13.21 0.47
C LYS A 119 -15.51 -13.68 1.51
N GLN A 120 -14.44 -12.90 1.71
CA GLN A 120 -13.44 -13.25 2.71
C GLN A 120 -14.16 -13.39 4.05
N ASN A 121 -13.80 -14.42 4.82
CA ASN A 121 -14.46 -14.70 6.09
C ASN A 121 -14.45 -13.43 6.96
N PRO A 122 -15.62 -12.94 7.42
CA PRO A 122 -15.70 -11.71 8.21
C PRO A 122 -14.82 -11.76 9.45
N ILE A 123 -14.71 -12.92 10.12
CA ILE A 123 -13.82 -13.13 11.28
C ILE A 123 -12.36 -12.88 10.89
N TYR A 124 -11.93 -13.45 9.77
CA TYR A 124 -10.57 -13.27 9.26
C TYR A 124 -10.28 -11.80 8.96
N ARG A 125 -11.22 -11.07 8.35
CA ARG A 125 -11.06 -9.64 8.07
C ARG A 125 -10.89 -8.82 9.35
N HIS A 126 -11.70 -9.08 10.38
CA HIS A 126 -11.61 -8.39 11.66
C HIS A 126 -10.27 -8.66 12.36
N LEU A 127 -9.86 -9.93 12.38
CA LEU A 127 -8.57 -10.34 12.92
C LEU A 127 -7.41 -9.65 12.21
N MET A 128 -7.39 -9.69 10.88
CA MET A 128 -6.32 -9.08 10.08
C MET A 128 -6.25 -7.57 10.23
N ASN A 129 -7.37 -6.90 10.50
CA ASN A 129 -7.34 -5.47 10.81
C ASN A 129 -6.53 -5.23 12.10
N GLY A 130 -6.83 -5.96 13.17
CA GLY A 130 -6.06 -5.87 14.42
C GLY A 130 -4.57 -6.12 14.24
N VAL A 131 -4.24 -7.21 13.54
CA VAL A 131 -2.84 -7.61 13.27
C VAL A 131 -2.09 -6.53 12.52
N SER A 132 -2.70 -5.95 11.48
CA SER A 132 -2.04 -4.95 10.63
C SER A 132 -1.65 -3.69 11.40
N PHE A 133 -2.47 -3.27 12.37
CA PHE A 133 -2.14 -2.13 13.25
C PHE A 133 -1.18 -2.52 14.38
N MET A 134 -1.13 -3.78 14.78
CA MET A 134 -0.22 -4.30 15.81
C MET A 134 1.23 -4.43 15.33
N VAL A 135 1.45 -4.94 14.11
CA VAL A 135 2.80 -5.25 13.59
C VAL A 135 3.80 -4.09 13.70
N PRO A 136 3.46 -2.83 13.37
CA PRO A 136 4.39 -1.71 13.53
C PRO A 136 4.94 -1.53 14.95
N PHE A 137 4.14 -1.82 15.97
CA PHE A 137 4.59 -1.73 17.38
C PHE A 137 5.61 -2.82 17.71
N ILE A 138 5.44 -4.02 17.18
CA ILE A 138 6.39 -5.12 17.36
C ILE A 138 7.72 -4.81 16.67
N VAL A 139 7.64 -4.28 15.45
CA VAL A 139 8.84 -3.91 14.67
C VAL A 139 9.64 -2.82 15.39
N VAL A 140 8.99 -1.73 15.82
CA VAL A 140 9.64 -0.67 16.58
C VAL A 140 10.20 -1.21 17.90
N GLY A 141 9.42 -1.99 18.64
CA GLY A 141 9.82 -2.57 19.92
C GLY A 141 11.07 -3.43 19.79
N GLY A 142 11.02 -4.42 18.91
CA GLY A 142 12.12 -5.36 18.71
C GLY A 142 13.39 -4.68 18.18
N LEU A 143 13.27 -3.78 17.19
CA LEU A 143 14.44 -3.11 16.61
C LEU A 143 15.13 -2.18 17.61
N LEU A 144 14.37 -1.44 18.43
CA LEU A 144 14.94 -0.57 19.45
C LEU A 144 15.68 -1.38 20.52
N ILE A 145 15.09 -2.49 20.99
CA ILE A 145 15.75 -3.40 21.94
C ILE A 145 17.01 -4.00 21.31
N ALA A 146 16.93 -4.50 20.07
CA ALA A 146 18.06 -5.10 19.36
C ALA A 146 19.23 -4.12 19.20
N ILE A 147 18.96 -2.89 18.76
CA ILE A 147 19.98 -1.84 18.61
C ILE A 147 20.57 -1.47 19.98
N ALA A 148 19.72 -1.32 21.01
CA ALA A 148 20.17 -0.97 22.36
C ALA A 148 21.09 -2.04 22.95
N VAL A 149 20.75 -3.32 22.80
CA VAL A 149 21.58 -4.44 23.27
C VAL A 149 22.88 -4.53 22.46
N THR A 150 22.82 -4.31 21.15
CA THR A 150 23.99 -4.41 20.26
C THR A 150 25.01 -3.30 20.51
N LEU A 151 24.55 -2.06 20.68
CA LEU A 151 25.44 -0.90 20.83
C LEU A 151 25.76 -0.56 22.29
N GLY A 152 24.87 -0.94 23.21
CA GLY A 152 24.94 -0.58 24.62
C GLY A 152 25.07 -1.74 25.60
N GLY A 153 25.03 -2.98 25.12
CA GLY A 153 25.17 -4.18 25.94
C GLY A 153 26.62 -4.44 26.31
N GLU A 154 26.86 -4.71 27.59
CA GLU A 154 28.14 -5.17 28.11
C GLU A 154 28.10 -6.69 28.31
N LYS A 155 29.23 -7.36 28.06
CA LYS A 155 29.32 -8.81 28.24
C LYS A 155 29.36 -9.14 29.73
N THR A 156 28.35 -9.86 30.18
CA THR A 156 28.24 -10.43 31.52
C THR A 156 28.20 -11.96 31.43
N PRO A 157 28.41 -12.69 32.54
CA PRO A 157 28.20 -14.14 32.60
C PRO A 157 26.77 -14.58 32.19
N GLN A 158 25.79 -13.68 32.27
CA GLN A 158 24.39 -13.89 31.90
C GLN A 158 24.08 -13.51 30.44
N GLY A 159 25.07 -13.01 29.69
CA GLY A 159 24.92 -12.55 28.31
C GLY A 159 25.20 -11.05 28.15
N LEU A 160 24.70 -10.46 27.05
CA LEU A 160 24.76 -9.02 26.83
C LEU A 160 23.69 -8.34 27.70
N VAL A 161 24.12 -7.51 28.64
CA VAL A 161 23.25 -6.76 29.54
C VAL A 161 23.54 -5.27 29.40
N ILE A 162 22.50 -4.47 29.25
CA ILE A 162 22.63 -3.02 29.19
C ILE A 162 22.69 -2.47 30.62
N PRO A 163 23.72 -1.69 30.99
CA PRO A 163 23.79 -1.07 32.31
C PRO A 163 22.60 -0.13 32.57
N ASP A 164 22.01 -0.19 33.76
CA ASP A 164 20.79 0.58 34.08
C ASP A 164 20.97 2.11 34.00
N SER A 165 22.19 2.61 34.21
CA SER A 165 22.55 4.03 34.09
C SER A 165 22.82 4.48 32.65
N SER A 166 22.78 3.57 31.68
CA SER A 166 23.14 3.84 30.28
C SER A 166 22.01 4.52 29.52
N PHE A 167 22.36 5.41 28.58
CA PHE A 167 21.41 5.94 27.59
C PHE A 167 20.68 4.81 26.85
N TRP A 168 21.38 3.71 26.55
CA TRP A 168 20.82 2.55 25.86
C TRP A 168 19.72 1.85 26.65
N LYS A 169 19.73 1.93 27.99
CA LYS A 169 18.65 1.40 28.84
C LYS A 169 17.33 2.12 28.57
N THR A 170 17.39 3.43 28.33
CA THR A 170 16.20 4.22 27.96
C THR A 170 15.66 3.78 26.61
N ILE A 171 16.53 3.50 25.63
CA ILE A 171 16.13 2.99 24.31
C ILE A 171 15.48 1.60 24.42
N GLU A 172 16.06 0.70 25.23
CA GLU A 172 15.47 -0.60 25.54
C GLU A 172 14.08 -0.46 26.17
N GLN A 173 13.91 0.44 27.15
CA GLN A 173 12.64 0.71 27.81
C GLN A 173 11.58 1.24 26.84
N ILE A 174 11.94 2.13 25.91
CA ILE A 174 11.04 2.59 24.85
C ILE A 174 10.59 1.41 23.98
N GLY A 175 11.52 0.52 23.64
CA GLY A 175 11.22 -0.71 22.92
C GLY A 175 10.26 -1.64 23.69
N GLY A 176 10.50 -1.84 24.99
CA GLY A 176 9.63 -2.62 25.87
C GLY A 176 8.22 -2.02 26.03
N ALA A 177 8.11 -0.69 26.10
CA ALA A 177 6.82 -0.01 26.09
C ALA A 177 6.04 -0.28 24.79
N SER A 178 6.73 -0.31 23.64
CA SER A 178 6.10 -0.64 22.35
C SER A 178 5.48 -2.06 22.34
N PHE A 179 6.18 -3.05 22.91
CA PHE A 179 5.64 -4.41 23.08
C PHE A 179 4.42 -4.46 23.99
N THR A 180 4.38 -3.64 25.04
CA THR A 180 3.22 -3.58 25.96
C THR A 180 1.93 -3.15 25.23
N PHE A 181 2.04 -2.35 24.17
CA PHE A 181 0.88 -1.93 23.36
C PHE A 181 0.43 -2.96 22.33
N MET A 182 1.19 -4.02 22.07
CA MET A 182 0.91 -5.02 21.04
C MET A 182 -0.51 -5.61 21.16
N VAL A 183 -0.81 -6.22 22.30
CA VAL A 183 -2.09 -6.90 22.55
C VAL A 183 -3.27 -5.91 22.68
N PRO A 184 -3.14 -4.75 23.38
CA PRO A 184 -4.15 -3.69 23.35
C PRO A 184 -4.50 -3.18 21.95
N ILE A 185 -3.49 -2.96 21.09
CA ILE A 185 -3.69 -2.48 19.72
C ILE A 185 -4.40 -3.56 18.88
N LEU A 186 -3.95 -4.82 18.98
CA LEU A 186 -4.61 -5.95 18.33
C LEU A 186 -6.10 -6.01 18.68
N ALA A 187 -6.42 -6.05 19.98
CA ALA A 187 -7.78 -6.17 20.47
C ALA A 187 -8.63 -4.94 20.10
N GLY A 188 -8.06 -3.73 20.27
CA GLY A 188 -8.69 -2.46 19.95
C GLY A 188 -9.09 -2.36 18.48
N TYR A 189 -8.20 -2.74 17.56
CA TYR A 189 -8.47 -2.66 16.12
C TYR A 189 -9.31 -3.82 15.58
N ILE A 190 -9.35 -4.98 16.25
CA ILE A 190 -10.39 -6.00 16.03
C ILE A 190 -11.75 -5.40 16.40
N ALA A 191 -11.90 -4.86 17.61
CA ALA A 191 -13.14 -4.28 18.09
C ALA A 191 -13.60 -3.09 17.22
N TYR A 192 -12.67 -2.22 16.83
CA TYR A 192 -12.91 -1.11 15.90
C TYR A 192 -13.47 -1.59 14.56
N SER A 193 -12.93 -2.68 14.01
CA SER A 193 -13.41 -3.20 12.73
C SER A 193 -14.84 -3.77 12.79
N ILE A 194 -15.35 -4.07 14.00
CA ILE A 194 -16.70 -4.61 14.24
C ILE A 194 -17.69 -3.49 14.59
N ALA A 195 -17.27 -2.54 15.44
CA ALA A 195 -18.16 -1.53 16.04
C ALA A 195 -17.78 -0.08 15.75
N ASP A 196 -16.83 0.18 14.85
CA ASP A 196 -16.21 1.48 14.59
C ASP A 196 -15.51 2.07 15.83
N LYS A 197 -15.31 3.40 15.85
CA LYS A 197 -14.68 4.16 16.96
C LYS A 197 -15.17 3.75 18.35
N PRO A 198 -16.48 3.51 18.60
CA PRO A 198 -16.96 3.10 19.92
C PRO A 198 -16.36 1.79 20.45
N GLY A 199 -15.95 0.86 19.59
CA GLY A 199 -15.34 -0.42 20.00
C GLY A 199 -13.88 -0.30 20.42
N LEU A 200 -13.19 0.79 20.05
CA LEU A 200 -11.75 0.93 20.21
C LEU A 200 -11.32 0.89 21.68
N VAL A 201 -11.94 1.72 22.52
CA VAL A 201 -11.57 1.83 23.95
C VAL A 201 -11.87 0.53 24.73
N PRO A 202 -13.07 -0.08 24.63
CA PRO A 202 -13.33 -1.38 25.23
C PRO A 202 -12.35 -2.47 24.77
N GLY A 203 -11.98 -2.47 23.48
CA GLY A 203 -11.04 -3.42 22.92
C GLY A 203 -9.62 -3.23 23.47
N MET A 204 -9.12 -1.99 23.54
CA MET A 204 -7.79 -1.69 24.08
C MET A 204 -7.69 -2.04 25.57
N ILE A 205 -8.69 -1.66 26.37
CA ILE A 205 -8.72 -1.98 27.81
C ILE A 205 -8.84 -3.49 28.01
N GLY A 206 -9.73 -4.17 27.28
CA GLY A 206 -9.87 -5.62 27.32
C GLY A 206 -8.58 -6.34 26.92
N GLY A 207 -7.90 -5.87 25.86
CA GLY A 207 -6.62 -6.40 25.42
C GLY A 207 -5.49 -6.18 26.44
N TYR A 208 -5.47 -5.02 27.10
CA TYR A 208 -4.51 -4.74 28.18
C TYR A 208 -4.73 -5.64 29.39
N ILE A 209 -5.98 -5.81 29.81
CA ILE A 209 -6.34 -6.78 30.87
C ILE A 209 -5.91 -8.18 30.43
N ALA A 210 -6.22 -8.59 29.19
CA ALA A 210 -5.83 -9.90 28.68
C ALA A 210 -4.33 -10.15 28.67
N ALA A 211 -3.50 -9.13 28.39
CA ALA A 211 -2.05 -9.25 28.49
C ALA A 211 -1.52 -9.16 29.93
N THR A 212 -2.31 -8.62 30.86
CA THR A 212 -1.89 -8.36 32.24
C THR A 212 -2.51 -9.38 33.19
N GLY A 213 -1.82 -10.50 33.38
CA GLY A 213 -2.32 -11.64 34.16
C GLY A 213 -2.68 -11.34 35.62
N SER A 214 -2.11 -10.29 36.21
CA SER A 214 -2.39 -9.89 37.61
C SER A 214 -3.87 -9.57 37.88
N PHE A 215 -4.64 -9.22 36.85
CA PHE A 215 -6.08 -9.00 37.00
C PHE A 215 -6.88 -10.27 37.28
N TYR A 216 -6.39 -11.45 36.92
CA TYR A 216 -7.10 -12.73 37.06
C TYR A 216 -6.19 -13.87 37.58
N GLY A 217 -5.12 -13.52 38.28
CA GLY A 217 -4.26 -14.47 38.99
C GLY A 217 -3.37 -15.34 38.10
N SER A 218 -2.89 -14.80 36.97
CA SER A 218 -1.91 -15.45 36.10
C SER A 218 -0.60 -14.64 36.09
N GLU A 219 0.54 -15.33 36.11
CA GLU A 219 1.85 -14.68 35.97
C GLU A 219 2.14 -14.33 34.50
N SER A 220 1.78 -15.22 33.58
CA SER A 220 1.99 -15.09 32.13
C SER A 220 0.94 -14.24 31.42
N GLY A 221 -0.26 -14.14 32.00
CA GLY A 221 -1.45 -13.60 31.32
C GLY A 221 -2.03 -14.56 30.27
N ALA A 222 -2.97 -14.06 29.47
CA ALA A 222 -3.66 -14.83 28.43
C ALA A 222 -3.02 -14.68 27.04
N GLY A 223 -1.89 -13.96 26.97
CA GLY A 223 -1.12 -13.71 25.76
C GLY A 223 -1.92 -13.08 24.63
N PHE A 224 -1.44 -13.27 23.40
CA PHE A 224 -2.14 -12.79 22.19
C PHE A 224 -3.52 -13.46 21.99
N LEU A 225 -3.70 -14.70 22.45
CA LEU A 225 -4.97 -15.44 22.35
C LEU A 225 -6.06 -14.74 23.14
N GLY A 226 -5.74 -14.33 24.37
CA GLY A 226 -6.60 -13.50 25.20
C GLY A 226 -6.95 -12.18 24.53
N GLY A 227 -5.97 -11.52 23.88
CA GLY A 227 -6.19 -10.29 23.12
C GLY A 227 -7.18 -10.45 21.97
N ILE A 228 -7.08 -11.54 21.20
CA ILE A 228 -8.02 -11.84 20.11
C ILE A 228 -9.44 -12.01 20.68
N ILE A 229 -9.60 -12.81 21.73
CA ILE A 229 -10.89 -13.05 22.39
C ILE A 229 -11.46 -11.73 22.93
N ALA A 230 -10.64 -10.93 23.62
CA ALA A 230 -11.04 -9.65 24.18
C ALA A 230 -11.46 -8.66 23.07
N GLY A 231 -10.75 -8.62 21.93
CA GLY A 231 -11.09 -7.76 20.81
C GLY A 231 -12.43 -8.12 20.16
N PHE A 232 -12.70 -9.41 19.93
CA PHE A 232 -14.01 -9.85 19.42
C PHE A 232 -15.13 -9.59 20.42
N LEU A 233 -14.92 -9.93 21.70
CA LEU A 233 -15.88 -9.67 22.77
C LEU A 233 -16.21 -8.17 22.84
N ALA A 234 -15.19 -7.31 22.89
CA ALA A 234 -15.35 -5.87 22.93
C ALA A 234 -16.07 -5.32 21.70
N GLY A 235 -15.73 -5.80 20.51
CA GLY A 235 -16.40 -5.41 19.28
C GLY A 235 -17.90 -5.74 19.31
N TYR A 236 -18.26 -6.97 19.70
CA TYR A 236 -19.68 -7.37 19.73
C TYR A 236 -20.45 -6.75 20.90
N VAL A 237 -19.83 -6.55 22.06
CA VAL A 237 -20.45 -5.81 23.19
C VAL A 237 -20.71 -4.37 22.79
N ALA A 238 -19.72 -3.67 22.22
CA ALA A 238 -19.88 -2.30 21.75
C ALA A 238 -20.95 -2.19 20.67
N LEU A 239 -20.98 -3.14 19.72
CA LEU A 239 -22.01 -3.22 18.69
C LEU A 239 -23.41 -3.48 19.29
N GLY A 240 -23.50 -4.31 20.33
CA GLY A 240 -24.74 -4.58 21.06
C GLY A 240 -25.31 -3.32 21.71
N ILE A 241 -24.46 -2.58 22.45
CA ILE A 241 -24.85 -1.31 23.08
C ILE A 241 -25.24 -0.28 22.02
N LYS A 242 -24.49 -0.20 20.91
CA LYS A 242 -24.78 0.69 19.77
C LYS A 242 -26.15 0.43 19.15
N LYS A 243 -26.63 -0.82 19.15
CA LYS A 243 -27.93 -1.21 18.56
C LYS A 243 -29.14 -0.98 19.47
N MET A 244 -28.93 -0.57 20.73
CA MET A 244 -30.04 -0.33 21.65
C MET A 244 -30.84 0.92 21.22
N LYS A 245 -32.17 0.81 21.23
CA LYS A 245 -33.05 1.95 20.96
C LYS A 245 -32.99 2.94 22.12
N ILE A 246 -32.42 4.11 21.88
CA ILE A 246 -32.24 5.16 22.89
C ILE A 246 -32.85 6.50 22.43
N PRO A 247 -33.25 7.38 23.36
CA PRO A 247 -33.73 8.72 23.03
C PRO A 247 -32.65 9.55 22.31
N LYS A 248 -33.09 10.42 21.37
CA LYS A 248 -32.21 11.32 20.59
C LYS A 248 -31.27 12.17 21.45
N VAL A 249 -31.70 12.55 22.66
CA VAL A 249 -30.92 13.36 23.61
C VAL A 249 -29.64 12.64 24.07
N ILE A 250 -29.64 11.30 24.11
CA ILE A 250 -28.52 10.49 24.62
C ILE A 250 -27.58 10.07 23.49
N GLN A 251 -28.03 10.06 22.23
CA GLN A 251 -27.23 9.66 21.07
C GLN A 251 -25.84 10.36 21.01
N PRO A 252 -25.72 11.68 21.31
CA PRO A 252 -24.42 12.36 21.33
C PRO A 252 -23.39 11.83 22.32
N ILE A 253 -23.82 11.30 23.46
CA ILE A 253 -22.89 10.81 24.47
C ILE A 253 -22.63 9.31 24.34
N MET A 254 -23.32 8.60 23.45
CA MET A 254 -23.15 7.16 23.26
C MET A 254 -21.72 6.74 22.87
N PRO A 255 -21.13 7.28 21.80
CA PRO A 255 -19.83 6.82 21.33
C PRO A 255 -18.67 7.39 22.17
N ILE A 256 -18.92 8.45 22.94
CA ILE A 256 -17.91 9.16 23.73
C ILE A 256 -17.86 8.64 25.17
N ILE A 257 -19.02 8.40 25.79
CA ILE A 257 -19.13 8.09 27.21
C ILE A 257 -19.73 6.70 27.41
N ILE A 258 -20.95 6.47 26.92
CA ILE A 258 -21.72 5.27 27.30
C ILE A 258 -21.03 3.99 26.80
N ILE A 259 -20.78 3.87 25.50
CA ILE A 259 -20.17 2.66 24.93
C ILE A 259 -18.75 2.45 25.46
N PRO A 260 -17.86 3.46 25.51
CA PRO A 260 -16.53 3.28 26.11
C PRO A 260 -16.57 2.84 27.57
N VAL A 261 -17.40 3.45 28.42
CA VAL A 261 -17.45 3.11 29.86
C VAL A 261 -18.07 1.74 30.08
N PHE A 262 -19.30 1.53 29.61
CA PHE A 262 -20.02 0.28 29.85
C PHE A 262 -19.40 -0.89 29.08
N GLY A 263 -18.96 -0.66 27.85
CA GLY A 263 -18.26 -1.67 27.06
C GLY A 263 -16.97 -2.14 27.76
N SER A 264 -16.15 -1.20 28.24
CA SER A 264 -14.91 -1.56 28.96
C SER A 264 -15.20 -2.27 30.28
N LEU A 265 -16.23 -1.84 31.02
CA LEU A 265 -16.63 -2.49 32.26
C LEU A 265 -17.11 -3.94 32.01
N ILE A 266 -18.00 -4.15 31.04
CA ILE A 266 -18.52 -5.48 30.70
C ILE A 266 -17.38 -6.39 30.24
N VAL A 267 -16.55 -5.93 29.30
CA VAL A 267 -15.43 -6.71 28.77
C VAL A 267 -14.41 -7.02 29.86
N GLY A 268 -14.03 -6.01 30.65
CA GLY A 268 -13.07 -6.15 31.73
C GLY A 268 -13.53 -7.13 32.80
N LEU A 269 -14.76 -6.99 33.31
CA LEU A 269 -15.32 -7.90 34.32
C LEU A 269 -15.47 -9.32 33.77
N ALA A 270 -15.92 -9.48 32.52
CA ALA A 270 -16.00 -10.80 31.89
C ALA A 270 -14.62 -11.44 31.78
N PHE A 271 -13.59 -10.66 31.44
CA PHE A 271 -12.22 -11.17 31.36
C PHE A 271 -11.67 -11.55 32.74
N VAL A 272 -11.82 -10.66 33.73
CA VAL A 272 -11.32 -10.90 35.08
C VAL A 272 -11.96 -12.12 35.74
N PHE A 273 -13.28 -12.24 35.69
CA PHE A 273 -14.00 -13.23 36.48
C PHE A 273 -14.31 -14.55 35.76
N ILE A 274 -14.30 -14.56 34.42
CA ILE A 274 -14.82 -15.69 33.65
C ILE A 274 -13.80 -16.22 32.63
N ILE A 275 -13.19 -15.32 31.84
CA ILE A 275 -12.44 -15.74 30.64
C ILE A 275 -10.93 -15.87 30.91
N GLY A 276 -10.37 -14.97 31.72
CA GLY A 276 -8.93 -14.79 31.84
C GLY A 276 -8.20 -16.03 32.33
N ALA A 277 -8.61 -16.60 33.46
CA ALA A 277 -7.95 -17.78 34.02
C ALA A 277 -8.03 -19.02 33.11
N PRO A 278 -9.20 -19.42 32.54
CA PRO A 278 -9.25 -20.53 31.59
C PRO A 278 -8.41 -20.32 30.34
N VAL A 279 -8.40 -19.10 29.77
CA VAL A 279 -7.60 -18.82 28.56
C VAL A 279 -6.12 -18.82 28.88
N ALA A 280 -5.71 -18.28 30.03
CA ALA A 280 -4.32 -18.34 30.48
C ALA A 280 -3.84 -19.79 30.66
N GLN A 281 -4.66 -20.68 31.23
CA GLN A 281 -4.31 -22.10 31.35
C GLN A 281 -4.08 -22.78 30.00
N VAL A 282 -4.95 -22.50 29.02
CA VAL A 282 -4.77 -22.99 27.65
C VAL A 282 -3.49 -22.41 27.04
N PHE A 283 -3.26 -21.13 27.26
CA PHE A 283 -2.10 -20.43 26.75
C PHE A 283 -0.79 -20.97 27.33
N ASP A 284 -0.67 -21.10 28.64
CA ASP A 284 0.48 -21.70 29.33
C ASP A 284 0.73 -23.14 28.86
N SER A 285 -0.34 -23.93 28.65
CA SER A 285 -0.22 -25.29 28.15
C SER A 285 0.35 -25.35 26.73
N LEU A 286 -0.09 -24.44 25.85
CA LEU A 286 0.43 -24.31 24.49
C LEU A 286 1.89 -23.86 24.50
N THR A 287 2.23 -22.89 25.33
CA THR A 287 3.61 -22.38 25.47
C THR A 287 4.53 -23.46 26.02
N ALA A 288 4.11 -24.21 27.03
CA ALA A 288 4.87 -25.33 27.58
C ALA A 288 5.03 -26.47 26.55
N TRP A 289 3.99 -26.74 25.76
CA TRP A 289 4.07 -27.71 24.67
C TRP A 289 5.09 -27.29 23.62
N LEU A 290 5.03 -26.03 23.16
CA LEU A 290 5.97 -25.46 22.19
C LEU A 290 7.41 -25.44 22.72
N ALA A 291 7.64 -25.00 23.96
CA ALA A 291 8.96 -25.01 24.60
C ALA A 291 9.50 -26.44 24.80
N GLY A 292 8.61 -27.42 24.96
CA GLY A 292 8.93 -28.84 25.06
C GLY A 292 9.26 -29.52 23.72
N MET A 293 9.04 -28.85 22.58
CA MET A 293 9.29 -29.42 21.25
C MET A 293 10.80 -29.59 21.02
N LYS A 294 11.30 -30.82 21.16
CA LYS A 294 12.66 -31.21 20.80
C LYS A 294 12.65 -32.21 19.63
N GLY A 295 13.75 -32.23 18.87
CA GLY A 295 14.00 -33.24 17.83
C GLY A 295 13.04 -33.15 16.63
N SER A 296 12.30 -34.23 16.35
CA SER A 296 11.48 -34.36 15.13
C SER A 296 10.25 -33.45 15.09
N SER A 297 9.72 -33.06 16.26
CA SER A 297 8.51 -32.23 16.37
C SER A 297 8.76 -30.77 15.95
N SER A 298 9.91 -30.19 16.33
CA SER A 298 10.30 -28.84 15.91
C SER A 298 10.63 -28.76 14.42
N ILE A 299 11.19 -29.83 13.83
CA ILE A 299 11.39 -29.94 12.39
C ILE A 299 10.05 -29.92 11.64
N LEU A 300 9.06 -30.67 12.11
CA LEU A 300 7.73 -30.66 11.49
C LEU A 300 7.08 -29.26 11.57
N LEU A 301 7.20 -28.59 12.70
CA LEU A 301 6.73 -27.21 12.85
C LEU A 301 7.44 -26.27 11.86
N ALA A 302 8.76 -26.35 11.74
CA ALA A 302 9.53 -25.54 10.81
C ALA A 302 9.14 -25.78 9.34
N LEU A 303 8.86 -27.05 8.96
CA LEU A 303 8.34 -27.37 7.63
C LEU A 303 6.98 -26.69 7.38
N ILE A 304 6.06 -26.79 8.33
CA ILE A 304 4.73 -26.17 8.20
C ILE A 304 4.86 -24.65 8.09
N LEU A 305 5.64 -24.02 8.98
CA LEU A 305 5.83 -22.57 8.99
C LEU A 305 6.52 -22.08 7.71
N GLY A 306 7.60 -22.73 7.28
CA GLY A 306 8.30 -22.38 6.04
C GLY A 306 7.41 -22.50 4.79
N ALA A 307 6.55 -23.52 4.75
CA ALA A 307 5.57 -23.68 3.67
C ALA A 307 4.50 -22.57 3.71
N MET A 308 3.93 -22.30 4.88
CA MET A 308 2.87 -21.29 5.04
C MET A 308 3.36 -19.87 4.69
N VAL A 309 4.56 -19.51 5.14
CA VAL A 309 5.17 -18.20 4.88
C VAL A 309 5.34 -17.93 3.38
N SER A 310 5.67 -18.95 2.60
CA SER A 310 6.00 -18.79 1.18
C SER A 310 4.87 -19.15 0.22
N PHE A 311 3.78 -19.75 0.70
CA PHE A 311 2.67 -20.24 -0.12
C PHE A 311 2.03 -19.16 -1.00
N ASP A 312 1.79 -17.98 -0.43
CA ASP A 312 1.13 -16.85 -1.11
C ASP A 312 1.93 -15.54 -1.03
N MET A 313 3.22 -15.62 -0.68
CA MET A 313 4.22 -14.56 -0.73
C MET A 313 3.74 -13.19 -0.19
N GLY A 314 3.12 -13.18 0.99
CA GLY A 314 2.56 -11.98 1.64
C GLY A 314 1.02 -11.98 1.72
N GLY A 315 0.39 -13.03 1.21
CA GLY A 315 -1.05 -13.24 1.32
C GLY A 315 -1.52 -13.74 2.70
N PRO A 316 -2.79 -14.18 2.79
CA PRO A 316 -3.39 -14.66 4.04
C PRO A 316 -2.64 -15.73 4.81
N VAL A 317 -2.12 -16.75 4.12
CA VAL A 317 -1.46 -17.90 4.75
C VAL A 317 -0.12 -17.46 5.35
N ASN A 318 0.65 -16.65 4.59
CA ASN A 318 1.86 -16.02 5.10
C ASN A 318 1.55 -15.19 6.36
N LYS A 319 0.56 -14.30 6.30
CA LYS A 319 0.20 -13.43 7.43
C LYS A 319 -0.21 -14.22 8.68
N VAL A 320 -0.85 -15.37 8.54
CA VAL A 320 -1.17 -16.25 9.68
C VAL A 320 0.10 -16.82 10.30
N ALA A 321 1.01 -17.37 9.50
CA ALA A 321 2.27 -17.91 10.00
C ALA A 321 3.14 -16.80 10.64
N PHE A 322 3.20 -15.64 9.99
CA PHE A 322 3.95 -14.49 10.47
C PHE A 322 3.35 -13.91 11.76
N LEU A 323 2.03 -13.83 11.86
CA LEU A 323 1.33 -13.45 13.09
C LEU A 323 1.65 -14.42 14.22
N PHE A 324 1.60 -15.72 13.95
CA PHE A 324 1.95 -16.74 14.93
C PHE A 324 3.39 -16.53 15.43
N GLY A 325 4.37 -16.38 14.54
CA GLY A 325 5.76 -16.09 14.92
C GLY A 325 5.92 -14.77 15.69
N SER A 326 5.28 -13.71 15.22
CA SER A 326 5.33 -12.38 15.85
C SER A 326 4.76 -12.42 17.27
N ALA A 327 3.71 -13.20 17.49
CA ALA A 327 3.15 -13.40 18.81
C ALA A 327 4.13 -14.14 19.73
N MET A 328 4.87 -15.13 19.22
CA MET A 328 5.88 -15.86 20.00
C MET A 328 7.03 -14.98 20.48
N ILE A 329 7.31 -13.85 19.82
CA ILE A 329 8.28 -12.85 20.29
C ILE A 329 7.85 -12.28 21.64
N GLY A 330 6.58 -11.89 21.77
CA GLY A 330 6.04 -11.33 23.02
C GLY A 330 6.12 -12.33 24.19
N GLU A 331 6.19 -13.61 23.88
CA GLU A 331 6.26 -14.72 24.83
C GLU A 331 7.70 -15.20 25.10
N GLY A 332 8.69 -14.53 24.50
CA GLY A 332 10.11 -14.89 24.63
C GLY A 332 10.54 -16.12 23.82
N ASN A 333 9.65 -16.70 23.00
CA ASN A 333 9.93 -17.88 22.16
C ASN A 333 10.53 -17.46 20.80
N TYR A 334 11.68 -16.79 20.84
CA TYR A 334 12.34 -16.24 19.64
C TYR A 334 12.74 -17.32 18.62
N GLU A 335 13.04 -18.54 19.07
CA GLU A 335 13.40 -19.70 18.22
C GLU A 335 12.25 -20.20 17.34
N ILE A 336 11.01 -19.79 17.60
CA ILE A 336 9.87 -20.06 16.70
C ILE A 336 9.79 -18.99 15.61
N MET A 337 10.11 -17.74 15.93
CA MET A 337 10.14 -16.64 14.97
C MET A 337 11.34 -16.74 14.01
N GLY A 338 12.51 -17.18 14.48
CA GLY A 338 13.71 -17.27 13.64
C GLY A 338 13.55 -18.07 12.34
N PRO A 339 12.95 -19.28 12.36
CA PRO A 339 12.61 -20.03 11.14
C PRO A 339 11.69 -19.28 10.18
N ILE A 340 10.71 -18.53 10.70
CA ILE A 340 9.82 -17.68 9.89
C ILE A 340 10.61 -16.53 9.27
N ALA A 341 11.49 -15.89 10.05
CA ALA A 341 12.34 -14.79 9.62
C ALA A 341 13.36 -15.19 8.56
N ALA A 342 13.85 -16.43 8.59
CA ALA A 342 14.66 -17.01 7.53
C ALA A 342 13.81 -17.34 6.29
N ALA A 343 12.62 -17.91 6.48
CA ALA A 343 11.71 -18.29 5.38
C ALA A 343 11.21 -17.10 4.56
N ILE A 344 10.92 -15.96 5.19
CA ILE A 344 10.26 -14.79 4.56
C ILE A 344 11.07 -14.20 3.39
N CYS A 345 12.41 -14.24 3.47
CA CYS A 345 13.29 -13.67 2.45
C CYS A 345 13.71 -14.67 1.35
N ILE A 346 13.52 -15.97 1.57
CA ILE A 346 13.98 -17.01 0.65
C ILE A 346 13.29 -16.95 -0.72
N PRO A 347 11.96 -16.75 -0.84
CA PRO A 347 11.31 -16.68 -2.16
C PRO A 347 11.91 -15.61 -3.08
N PRO A 348 12.00 -14.33 -2.69
CA PRO A 348 12.54 -13.29 -3.56
C PRO A 348 14.06 -13.43 -3.82
N ILE A 349 14.86 -13.84 -2.82
CA ILE A 349 16.30 -14.11 -3.01
C ILE A 349 16.50 -15.27 -3.98
N GLY A 350 15.80 -16.39 -3.76
CA GLY A 350 15.86 -17.58 -4.59
C GLY A 350 15.44 -17.32 -6.04
N MET A 351 14.41 -16.52 -6.27
CA MET A 351 14.02 -16.10 -7.62
C MET A 351 15.08 -15.23 -8.29
N GLY A 352 15.66 -14.27 -7.56
CA GLY A 352 16.78 -13.48 -8.08
C GLY A 352 17.96 -14.36 -8.49
N LEU A 353 18.39 -15.26 -7.60
CA LEU A 353 19.46 -16.23 -7.88
C LEU A 353 19.14 -17.14 -9.07
N ALA A 354 17.89 -17.60 -9.21
CA ALA A 354 17.46 -18.43 -10.34
C ALA A 354 17.77 -17.74 -11.68
N THR A 355 17.42 -16.44 -11.78
CA THR A 355 17.66 -15.63 -12.98
C THR A 355 19.15 -15.38 -13.25
N PHE A 356 19.97 -15.29 -12.20
CA PHE A 356 21.42 -15.07 -12.35
C PHE A 356 22.12 -16.35 -12.83
N LEU A 357 21.73 -17.51 -12.30
CA LEU A 357 22.35 -18.80 -12.58
C LEU A 357 22.02 -19.34 -13.99
N ARG A 358 20.78 -19.20 -14.44
CA ARG A 358 20.32 -19.75 -15.73
C ARG A 358 19.57 -18.70 -16.55
N LYS A 359 20.28 -17.62 -16.91
CA LYS A 359 19.74 -16.50 -17.73
C LYS A 359 18.93 -16.97 -18.94
N GLY A 360 19.36 -18.03 -19.63
CA GLY A 360 18.69 -18.58 -20.82
C GLY A 360 17.28 -19.13 -20.61
N LYS A 361 16.85 -19.37 -19.36
CA LYS A 361 15.50 -19.83 -19.01
C LYS A 361 14.51 -18.70 -18.69
N PHE A 362 14.98 -17.44 -18.67
CA PHE A 362 14.20 -16.28 -18.28
C PHE A 362 14.22 -15.21 -19.36
N GLN A 363 13.07 -14.58 -19.58
CA GLN A 363 12.93 -13.43 -20.47
C GLN A 363 13.73 -12.24 -19.94
N VAL A 364 14.02 -11.26 -20.78
CA VAL A 364 14.77 -10.06 -20.38
C VAL A 364 14.07 -9.30 -19.24
N SER A 365 12.74 -9.18 -19.32
CA SER A 365 11.90 -8.61 -18.26
C SER A 365 12.02 -9.36 -16.93
N GLU A 366 12.01 -10.70 -16.97
CA GLU A 366 12.17 -11.56 -15.79
C GLU A 366 13.56 -11.43 -15.16
N ARG A 367 14.61 -11.21 -15.95
CA ARG A 367 15.97 -10.98 -15.42
C ARG A 367 16.07 -9.65 -14.67
N GLU A 368 15.44 -8.59 -15.18
CA GLU A 368 15.40 -7.31 -14.47
C GLU A 368 14.54 -7.38 -13.20
N MET A 369 13.38 -8.05 -13.27
CA MET A 369 12.60 -8.37 -12.08
C MET A 369 13.40 -9.19 -11.07
N GLY A 370 14.32 -10.05 -11.53
CA GLY A 370 15.17 -10.89 -10.69
C GLY A 370 16.15 -10.07 -9.84
N LYS A 371 16.72 -9.01 -10.41
CA LYS A 371 17.57 -8.07 -9.66
C LYS A 371 16.77 -7.35 -8.57
N ALA A 372 15.56 -6.87 -8.91
CA ALA A 372 14.69 -6.20 -7.96
C ALA A 372 14.21 -7.15 -6.84
N ALA A 373 13.83 -8.38 -7.19
CA ALA A 373 13.44 -9.43 -6.25
C ALA A 373 14.57 -9.77 -5.29
N PHE A 374 15.80 -9.96 -5.78
CA PHE A 374 16.94 -10.22 -4.91
C PHE A 374 17.11 -9.13 -3.84
N THR A 375 17.07 -7.86 -4.26
CA THR A 375 17.19 -6.72 -3.34
C THR A 375 16.04 -6.68 -2.34
N MET A 376 14.79 -6.85 -2.78
CA MET A 376 13.62 -6.92 -1.88
C MET A 376 13.75 -8.03 -0.84
N GLY A 377 14.30 -9.17 -1.25
CA GLY A 377 14.57 -10.28 -0.34
C GLY A 377 15.60 -9.97 0.75
N LEU A 378 16.60 -9.13 0.48
CA LEU A 378 17.56 -8.69 1.52
C LEU A 378 16.86 -7.97 2.68
N PHE A 379 15.75 -7.28 2.40
CA PHE A 379 14.88 -6.60 3.37
C PHE A 379 13.70 -7.46 3.86
N GLY A 380 13.67 -8.75 3.55
CA GLY A 380 12.58 -9.63 4.00
C GLY A 380 11.23 -9.37 3.32
N ILE A 381 11.20 -8.72 2.16
CA ILE A 381 9.98 -8.42 1.40
C ILE A 381 9.67 -9.60 0.47
N THR A 382 8.86 -10.55 0.93
CA THR A 382 8.51 -11.79 0.20
C THR A 382 7.79 -11.53 -1.12
N GLU A 383 7.07 -10.42 -1.20
CA GLU A 383 6.25 -10.00 -2.35
C GLU A 383 7.08 -9.86 -3.64
N GLY A 384 8.40 -9.69 -3.52
CA GLY A 384 9.31 -9.67 -4.68
C GLY A 384 9.24 -10.93 -5.57
N ALA A 385 8.71 -12.05 -5.05
CA ALA A 385 8.47 -13.28 -5.81
C ALA A 385 7.10 -13.34 -6.52
N ILE A 386 6.14 -12.48 -6.18
CA ILE A 386 4.79 -12.46 -6.77
C ILE A 386 4.82 -12.35 -8.30
N PRO A 387 5.61 -11.44 -8.92
CA PRO A 387 5.60 -11.30 -10.38
C PRO A 387 5.99 -12.59 -11.12
N PHE A 388 6.89 -13.39 -10.54
CA PHE A 388 7.30 -14.68 -11.10
C PHE A 388 6.24 -15.75 -10.92
N ALA A 389 5.63 -15.83 -9.75
CA ALA A 389 4.56 -16.78 -9.48
C ALA A 389 3.28 -16.46 -10.28
N ALA A 390 2.99 -15.19 -10.55
CA ALA A 390 1.88 -14.80 -11.40
C ALA A 390 2.06 -15.28 -12.84
N GLN A 391 3.30 -15.37 -13.32
CA GLN A 391 3.64 -15.83 -14.68
C GLN A 391 3.75 -17.36 -14.78
N ASP A 392 4.29 -18.03 -13.75
CA ASP A 392 4.45 -19.49 -13.74
C ASP A 392 4.17 -20.10 -12.34
N PRO A 393 2.88 -20.10 -11.91
CA PRO A 393 2.53 -20.47 -10.54
C PRO A 393 2.84 -21.93 -10.22
N ILE A 394 2.66 -22.82 -11.19
CA ILE A 394 2.82 -24.27 -11.02
C ILE A 394 4.27 -24.63 -10.68
N ARG A 395 5.26 -23.90 -11.22
CA ARG A 395 6.67 -24.18 -10.97
C ARG A 395 7.25 -23.32 -9.87
N VAL A 396 6.85 -22.05 -9.78
CA VAL A 396 7.41 -21.11 -8.81
C VAL A 396 6.91 -21.40 -7.40
N ILE A 397 5.60 -21.55 -7.18
CA ILE A 397 5.04 -21.71 -5.82
C ILE A 397 5.61 -22.95 -5.12
N PRO A 398 5.59 -24.17 -5.72
CA PRO A 398 6.17 -25.33 -5.06
C PRO A 398 7.67 -25.21 -4.81
N SER A 399 8.41 -24.51 -5.69
CA SER A 399 9.85 -24.32 -5.54
C SER A 399 10.21 -23.37 -4.40
N VAL A 400 9.51 -22.24 -4.29
CA VAL A 400 9.72 -21.29 -3.19
C VAL A 400 9.28 -21.89 -1.86
N MET A 401 8.22 -22.72 -1.85
CA MET A 401 7.81 -23.49 -0.68
C MET A 401 8.89 -24.48 -0.25
N ALA A 402 9.43 -25.27 -1.18
CA ALA A 402 10.48 -26.24 -0.88
C ALA A 402 11.74 -25.56 -0.32
N GLY A 403 12.16 -24.43 -0.91
CA GLY A 403 13.29 -23.67 -0.41
C GLY A 403 13.03 -23.06 0.96
N SER A 404 11.85 -22.47 1.18
CA SER A 404 11.50 -21.86 2.47
C SER A 404 11.35 -22.88 3.58
N MET A 405 10.80 -24.07 3.28
CA MET A 405 10.79 -25.22 4.18
C MET A 405 12.22 -25.65 4.56
N THR A 406 13.12 -25.72 3.58
CA THR A 406 14.52 -26.09 3.83
C THR A 406 15.21 -25.05 4.72
N GLY A 407 15.07 -23.76 4.41
CA GLY A 407 15.63 -22.69 5.22
C GLY A 407 15.07 -22.68 6.64
N ALA A 408 13.75 -22.81 6.80
CA ALA A 408 13.11 -22.87 8.12
C ALA A 408 13.63 -24.05 8.96
N VAL A 409 13.81 -25.23 8.37
CA VAL A 409 14.35 -26.41 9.07
C VAL A 409 15.81 -26.19 9.48
N ILE A 410 16.65 -25.65 8.58
CA ILE A 410 18.05 -25.33 8.92
C ILE A 410 18.11 -24.30 10.05
N ALA A 411 17.27 -23.27 10.00
CA ALA A 411 17.18 -22.25 11.05
C ALA A 411 16.73 -22.86 12.39
N MET A 412 15.73 -23.73 12.37
CA MET A 412 15.23 -24.41 13.58
C MET A 412 16.30 -25.33 14.20
N ILE A 413 17.01 -26.13 13.40
CA ILE A 413 18.10 -26.99 13.87
C ILE A 413 19.28 -26.15 14.36
N GLY A 414 19.53 -25.00 13.72
CA GLY A 414 20.56 -24.05 14.10
C GLY A 414 20.21 -23.17 15.29
N HIS A 415 19.07 -23.39 15.96
CA HIS A 415 18.57 -22.58 17.07
C HIS A 415 18.54 -21.08 16.75
N VAL A 416 18.18 -20.74 15.51
CA VAL A 416 18.07 -19.35 15.08
C VAL A 416 16.86 -18.72 15.76
N GLY A 417 17.08 -17.67 16.52
CA GLY A 417 16.04 -16.87 17.16
C GLY A 417 15.90 -15.51 16.48
N ASP A 418 14.69 -14.93 16.50
CA ASP A 418 14.47 -13.56 16.04
C ASP A 418 13.58 -12.80 17.01
N ARG A 419 14.05 -11.62 17.42
CA ARG A 419 13.40 -10.74 18.40
C ARG A 419 12.50 -9.69 17.76
N VAL A 420 12.43 -9.62 16.43
CA VAL A 420 11.65 -8.63 15.69
C VAL A 420 10.62 -9.35 14.83
N ALA A 421 9.42 -8.77 14.69
CA ALA A 421 8.45 -9.22 13.70
C ALA A 421 8.86 -8.77 12.30
N HIS A 422 10.06 -9.17 11.86
CA HIS A 422 10.61 -8.85 10.55
C HIS A 422 11.76 -9.81 10.23
N GLY A 423 11.90 -10.24 8.98
CA GLY A 423 13.01 -11.13 8.62
C GLY A 423 13.93 -10.54 7.55
N GLY A 424 14.81 -11.37 7.04
CA GLY A 424 15.76 -11.00 6.00
C GLY A 424 17.18 -10.69 6.48
N PRO A 425 18.18 -10.86 5.59
CA PRO A 425 19.60 -10.64 5.89
C PRO A 425 19.94 -9.32 6.59
N ILE A 426 19.28 -8.22 6.23
CA ILE A 426 19.59 -6.90 6.80
C ILE A 426 19.20 -6.85 8.28
N VAL A 427 18.04 -7.40 8.63
CA VAL A 427 17.56 -7.45 10.02
C VAL A 427 18.49 -8.28 10.89
N ALA A 428 19.00 -9.39 10.35
CA ALA A 428 19.95 -10.25 11.05
C ALA A 428 21.26 -9.52 11.39
N VAL A 429 21.75 -8.64 10.50
CA VAL A 429 22.98 -7.86 10.74
C VAL A 429 22.76 -6.74 11.77
N LEU A 430 21.53 -6.27 11.94
CA LEU A 430 21.18 -5.22 12.90
C LEU A 430 21.02 -5.73 14.35
N GLY A 431 21.34 -7.00 14.61
CA GLY A 431 21.37 -7.57 15.97
C GLY A 431 20.02 -8.09 16.49
N ALA A 432 19.01 -8.18 15.62
CA ALA A 432 17.69 -8.72 15.95
C ALA A 432 17.65 -10.25 16.02
N VAL A 433 18.60 -10.92 15.34
CA VAL A 433 18.63 -12.37 15.15
C VAL A 433 19.73 -12.99 16.02
N ASP A 434 19.39 -14.05 16.75
CA ASP A 434 20.33 -14.90 17.45
C ASP A 434 20.91 -15.98 16.50
N ASN A 435 22.13 -16.45 16.76
CA ASN A 435 22.82 -17.42 15.90
C ASN A 435 22.88 -16.98 14.43
N VAL A 436 23.23 -15.71 14.20
CA VAL A 436 23.30 -15.03 12.88
C VAL A 436 24.00 -15.86 11.81
N PHE A 437 25.08 -16.57 12.16
CA PHE A 437 25.75 -17.45 11.22
C PHE A 437 24.81 -18.54 10.66
N MET A 438 24.10 -19.25 11.53
CA MET A 438 23.13 -20.28 11.13
C MET A 438 21.94 -19.68 10.37
N PHE A 439 21.53 -18.45 10.68
CA PHE A 439 20.54 -17.73 9.89
C PHE A 439 20.99 -17.57 8.43
N PHE A 440 22.23 -17.14 8.19
CA PHE A 440 22.76 -17.01 6.83
C PHE A 440 22.89 -18.37 6.13
N VAL A 441 23.32 -19.41 6.84
CA VAL A 441 23.34 -20.78 6.29
C VAL A 441 21.94 -21.23 5.86
N ALA A 442 20.92 -20.96 6.68
CA ALA A 442 19.52 -21.26 6.38
C ALA A 442 19.01 -20.51 5.14
N VAL A 443 19.23 -19.19 5.09
CA VAL A 443 18.80 -18.35 3.96
C VAL A 443 19.49 -18.77 2.67
N ILE A 444 20.80 -19.02 2.69
CA ILE A 444 21.56 -19.48 1.52
C ILE A 444 21.05 -20.85 1.07
N GLY A 445 20.93 -21.81 1.99
CA GLY A 445 20.46 -23.16 1.69
C GLY A 445 19.07 -23.16 1.05
N GLY A 446 18.11 -22.47 1.66
CA GLY A 446 16.74 -22.39 1.13
C GLY A 446 16.64 -21.61 -0.18
N SER A 447 17.39 -20.52 -0.34
CA SER A 447 17.42 -19.75 -1.58
C SER A 447 18.02 -20.54 -2.73
N MET A 448 19.06 -21.35 -2.47
CA MET A 448 19.65 -22.24 -3.46
C MET A 448 18.70 -23.36 -3.88
N VAL A 449 17.97 -23.98 -2.93
CA VAL A 449 16.94 -24.97 -3.26
C VAL A 449 15.87 -24.37 -4.16
N THR A 450 15.38 -23.16 -3.83
CA THR A 450 14.44 -22.42 -4.68
C THR A 450 15.01 -22.21 -6.08
N ALA A 451 16.22 -21.66 -6.17
CA ALA A 451 16.85 -21.32 -7.45
C ALA A 451 17.09 -22.55 -8.33
N ILE A 452 17.53 -23.66 -7.74
CA ILE A 452 17.78 -24.91 -8.45
C ILE A 452 16.45 -25.53 -8.92
N LEU A 453 15.45 -25.64 -8.06
CA LEU A 453 14.16 -26.24 -8.42
C LEU A 453 13.45 -25.48 -9.54
N VAL A 454 13.37 -24.15 -9.44
CA VAL A 454 12.80 -23.32 -10.52
C VAL A 454 13.57 -23.54 -11.81
N ASN A 455 14.90 -23.53 -11.76
CA ASN A 455 15.73 -23.72 -12.94
C ASN A 455 15.64 -25.13 -13.54
N VAL A 456 15.40 -26.17 -12.74
CA VAL A 456 15.21 -27.54 -13.23
C VAL A 456 13.82 -27.68 -13.87
N LEU A 457 12.79 -27.15 -13.23
CA LEU A 457 11.40 -27.31 -13.66
C LEU A 457 11.03 -26.42 -14.85
N LYS A 458 11.63 -25.23 -14.96
CA LYS A 458 11.37 -24.27 -16.04
C LYS A 458 12.03 -24.72 -17.33
N LYS A 459 11.29 -24.66 -18.44
CA LYS A 459 11.79 -25.04 -19.76
C LYS A 459 12.71 -23.95 -20.31
N ASP A 460 13.66 -24.35 -21.17
CA ASP A 460 14.45 -23.38 -21.92
C ASP A 460 13.53 -22.58 -22.84
N ILE A 461 13.84 -21.29 -22.99
CA ILE A 461 13.20 -20.46 -24.01
C ILE A 461 13.60 -21.07 -25.36
N SER A 462 12.61 -21.47 -26.16
CA SER A 462 12.87 -22.15 -27.42
C SER A 462 13.77 -21.28 -28.30
N LYS A 463 14.74 -21.88 -28.99
CA LYS A 463 15.56 -21.15 -29.98
C LYS A 463 14.69 -20.49 -31.07
N LEU A 464 13.45 -20.96 -31.26
CA LEU A 464 12.42 -20.40 -32.13
C LEU A 464 11.90 -19.02 -31.66
N ASP A 465 11.87 -18.74 -30.36
CA ASP A 465 11.54 -17.40 -29.84
C ASP A 465 12.73 -16.45 -29.94
N ILE A 466 13.95 -16.98 -29.85
CA ILE A 466 15.18 -16.20 -30.05
C ILE A 466 15.37 -15.88 -31.55
N SER A 467 15.02 -16.81 -32.45
CA SER A 467 15.09 -16.59 -33.90
C SER A 467 13.99 -15.68 -34.41
N LYS A 468 12.79 -15.63 -33.81
CA LYS A 468 11.79 -14.58 -34.11
C LYS A 468 12.26 -13.18 -33.67
N VAL A 469 13.00 -13.10 -32.57
CA VAL A 469 13.64 -11.85 -32.11
C VAL A 469 14.86 -11.49 -32.96
N ALA A 470 15.55 -12.48 -33.53
CA ALA A 470 16.66 -12.28 -34.48
C ALA A 470 16.16 -11.96 -35.91
N GLU A 471 15.05 -12.55 -36.38
CA GLU A 471 14.36 -12.22 -37.62
C GLU A 471 13.79 -10.80 -37.57
N MET A 472 13.31 -10.33 -36.41
CA MET A 472 12.97 -8.90 -36.23
C MET A 472 14.20 -7.98 -36.29
N LYS A 473 15.42 -8.48 -36.06
CA LYS A 473 16.66 -7.74 -36.31
C LYS A 473 17.14 -7.84 -37.76
N GLU A 474 16.91 -8.96 -38.45
CA GLU A 474 17.35 -9.18 -39.85
C GLU A 474 16.39 -8.60 -40.90
N VAL A 475 15.08 -8.51 -40.64
CA VAL A 475 14.13 -7.83 -41.53
C VAL A 475 14.35 -6.31 -41.53
N SER A 476 14.97 -5.77 -40.48
CA SER A 476 15.45 -4.37 -40.46
C SER A 476 16.78 -4.17 -41.21
N ALA A 477 17.44 -5.25 -41.63
CA ALA A 477 18.79 -5.24 -42.21
C ALA A 477 18.83 -5.52 -43.72
N THR A 478 17.68 -5.61 -44.41
CA THR A 478 17.58 -6.04 -45.84
C THR A 478 17.10 -4.96 -46.81
N ILE A 479 17.37 -3.68 -46.54
CA ILE A 479 17.42 -2.68 -47.62
C ILE A 479 18.89 -2.50 -47.98
N GLU A 480 19.31 -3.16 -49.06
CA GLU A 480 20.70 -3.22 -49.53
C GLU A 480 21.26 -1.83 -49.91
N GLU A 481 22.46 -1.56 -49.43
CA GLU A 481 23.36 -0.49 -49.88
C GLU A 481 24.06 -0.88 -51.20
N PRO A 482 24.33 0.06 -52.13
CA PRO A 482 25.41 -0.10 -53.08
C PRO A 482 26.75 0.32 -52.45
N HIS A 483 27.72 -0.60 -52.54
CA HIS A 483 29.14 -0.46 -52.23
C HIS A 483 29.77 0.88 -52.64
N VAL A 484 30.55 1.49 -51.74
CA VAL A 484 31.80 2.19 -52.07
C VAL A 484 32.86 1.84 -51.02
N GLN A 485 34.02 1.41 -51.52
CA GLN A 485 35.22 1.08 -50.76
C GLN A 485 35.80 2.29 -50.02
N GLN A 486 36.51 1.97 -48.94
CA GLN A 486 37.25 2.85 -48.05
C GLN A 486 37.99 3.99 -48.76
N GLU A 487 37.69 5.23 -48.36
CA GLU A 487 38.67 6.31 -48.28
C GLU A 487 38.24 7.35 -47.24
N THR A 488 39.09 7.50 -46.22
CA THR A 488 39.43 8.76 -45.53
C THR A 488 38.39 9.47 -44.64
N GLN A 489 38.64 9.38 -43.33
CA GLN A 489 38.39 10.38 -42.25
C GLN A 489 37.11 11.25 -42.35
N ARG A 490 36.13 11.03 -41.45
CA ARG A 490 35.44 12.09 -40.67
C ARG A 490 34.41 11.52 -39.68
N GLU A 491 34.70 11.77 -38.39
CA GLU A 491 33.80 12.01 -37.24
C GLU A 491 32.58 11.09 -37.03
N SER A 492 32.71 10.18 -36.06
CA SER A 492 31.59 9.58 -35.34
C SER A 492 30.82 10.65 -34.57
N LYS A 493 29.58 10.96 -34.99
CA LYS A 493 28.65 11.76 -34.17
C LYS A 493 28.20 10.93 -32.97
N GLN A 494 28.80 11.24 -31.83
CA GLN A 494 28.35 10.86 -30.50
C GLN A 494 26.88 11.24 -30.31
N VAL A 495 26.08 10.30 -29.79
CA VAL A 495 24.84 10.66 -29.08
C VAL A 495 25.31 11.35 -27.80
N GLU A 496 25.06 12.65 -27.66
CA GLU A 496 25.41 13.43 -26.46
C GLU A 496 24.66 12.85 -25.25
N ASN A 497 25.38 12.17 -24.36
CA ASN A 497 24.89 11.87 -23.01
C ASN A 497 24.88 13.19 -22.22
N VAL A 498 23.72 13.86 -22.19
CA VAL A 498 23.54 15.12 -21.48
C VAL A 498 23.33 14.85 -19.99
N GLU A 499 24.23 15.35 -19.13
CA GLU A 499 24.07 15.30 -17.69
C GLU A 499 22.98 16.29 -17.24
N ILE A 500 21.76 15.80 -16.98
CA ILE A 500 20.62 16.64 -16.56
C ILE A 500 20.79 17.03 -15.07
N LYS A 501 21.11 18.30 -14.78
CA LYS A 501 21.20 18.88 -13.43
C LYS A 501 20.03 19.79 -13.09
N LYS A 502 19.42 20.42 -14.10
CA LYS A 502 18.29 21.33 -13.99
C LYS A 502 17.28 21.07 -15.08
N LEU A 503 16.03 21.49 -14.88
CA LEU A 503 15.00 21.35 -15.90
C LEU A 503 15.35 22.16 -17.17
N THR A 504 15.98 23.32 -17.00
CA THR A 504 16.47 24.20 -18.08
C THR A 504 17.61 23.61 -18.91
N ASP A 505 18.21 22.48 -18.51
CA ASP A 505 19.16 21.74 -19.35
C ASP A 505 18.42 21.00 -20.50
N ILE A 506 17.11 20.78 -20.34
CA ILE A 506 16.26 20.01 -21.24
C ILE A 506 14.98 20.77 -21.65
N THR A 507 14.85 22.05 -21.32
CA THR A 507 13.79 22.95 -21.84
C THR A 507 14.42 24.22 -22.39
N SER A 508 13.72 24.93 -23.28
CA SER A 508 14.14 26.22 -23.84
C SER A 508 12.95 27.19 -23.88
N LEU A 509 13.19 28.47 -24.20
CA LEU A 509 12.12 29.45 -24.42
C LEU A 509 11.14 29.01 -25.51
N GLU A 510 11.62 28.32 -26.55
CA GLU A 510 10.79 27.80 -27.64
C GLU A 510 9.88 26.65 -27.21
N LEU A 511 10.30 25.90 -26.17
CA LEU A 511 9.55 24.81 -25.55
C LEU A 511 8.62 25.28 -24.42
N ILE A 512 8.49 26.59 -24.22
CA ILE A 512 7.55 27.18 -23.27
C ILE A 512 6.35 27.77 -24.03
N GLU A 513 5.15 27.54 -23.50
CA GLU A 513 3.92 28.18 -23.95
C GLU A 513 3.08 28.68 -22.77
N THR A 514 2.90 30.00 -22.64
CA THR A 514 2.17 30.58 -21.51
C THR A 514 0.67 30.64 -21.75
N ASN A 515 0.21 30.33 -22.95
CA ASN A 515 -1.21 30.24 -23.29
C ASN A 515 -1.48 29.16 -24.35
N LEU A 516 -1.65 27.92 -23.88
CA LEU A 516 -2.07 26.80 -24.72
C LEU A 516 -3.51 27.00 -25.20
N THR A 517 -3.77 26.69 -26.45
CA THR A 517 -5.06 26.97 -27.11
C THR A 517 -5.95 25.75 -27.27
N GLY A 518 -5.41 24.53 -27.23
CA GLY A 518 -6.19 23.30 -27.30
C GLY A 518 -7.33 23.22 -26.27
N GLU A 519 -8.50 22.70 -26.66
CA GLU A 519 -9.68 22.62 -25.78
C GLU A 519 -9.79 21.25 -25.09
N THR A 520 -9.26 20.20 -25.72
CA THR A 520 -9.19 18.87 -25.13
C THR A 520 -7.76 18.48 -24.78
N ARG A 521 -7.61 17.47 -23.90
CA ARG A 521 -6.30 16.88 -23.57
C ARG A 521 -5.51 16.52 -24.83
N ASP A 522 -6.16 15.90 -25.80
CA ASP A 522 -5.50 15.40 -27.00
C ASP A 522 -5.08 16.57 -27.93
N ASP A 523 -5.84 17.67 -27.97
CA ASP A 523 -5.45 18.91 -28.66
C ASP A 523 -4.19 19.54 -28.02
N ILE A 524 -4.14 19.58 -26.68
CA ILE A 524 -2.99 20.10 -25.94
C ILE A 524 -1.76 19.21 -26.17
N ILE A 525 -1.94 17.88 -26.17
CA ILE A 525 -0.86 16.94 -26.51
C ILE A 525 -0.33 17.24 -27.92
N ASP A 526 -1.21 17.41 -28.91
CA ASP A 526 -0.80 17.71 -30.28
C ASP A 526 -0.07 19.06 -30.40
N GLU A 527 -0.55 20.10 -29.70
CA GLU A 527 0.09 21.41 -29.65
C GLU A 527 1.52 21.35 -29.08
N MET A 528 1.73 20.57 -28.02
CA MET A 528 3.04 20.40 -27.39
C MET A 528 3.99 19.51 -28.22
N ILE A 529 3.47 18.50 -28.90
CA ILE A 529 4.26 17.64 -29.81
C ILE A 529 4.77 18.44 -31.00
N LYS A 530 3.94 19.33 -31.57
CA LYS A 530 4.37 20.23 -32.66
C LYS A 530 5.55 21.11 -32.24
N LYS A 531 5.60 21.57 -31.00
CA LYS A 531 6.75 22.33 -30.47
C LYS A 531 8.01 21.50 -30.42
N LEU A 532 7.94 20.27 -29.89
CA LEU A 532 9.08 19.34 -29.89
C LEU A 532 9.58 19.02 -31.29
N PHE A 533 8.67 18.93 -32.27
CA PHE A 533 9.04 18.72 -33.67
C PHE A 533 9.67 19.97 -34.30
N HIS A 534 9.11 21.15 -34.05
CA HIS A 534 9.60 22.43 -34.58
C HIS A 534 11.05 22.73 -34.14
N VAL A 535 11.39 22.47 -32.87
CA VAL A 535 12.76 22.66 -32.35
C VAL A 535 13.70 21.51 -32.73
N GLY A 536 13.22 20.53 -33.51
CA GLY A 536 14.00 19.41 -34.02
C GLY A 536 14.31 18.30 -33.00
N THR A 537 13.66 18.30 -31.83
CA THR A 537 13.80 17.24 -30.82
C THR A 537 13.18 15.92 -31.31
N LEU A 538 12.09 15.99 -32.08
CA LEU A 538 11.46 14.83 -32.69
C LEU A 538 11.85 14.70 -34.15
N HIS A 539 11.94 13.46 -34.64
CA HIS A 539 11.94 13.16 -36.08
C HIS A 539 10.62 12.57 -36.59
N SER A 540 9.67 12.26 -35.69
CA SER A 540 8.31 11.81 -36.02
C SER A 540 7.31 12.21 -34.94
N GLU A 541 6.38 13.10 -35.29
CA GLU A 541 5.26 13.51 -34.42
C GLU A 541 4.33 12.33 -34.12
N ALA A 542 3.96 11.57 -35.16
CA ALA A 542 3.00 10.47 -35.04
C ALA A 542 3.50 9.35 -34.12
N GLU A 543 4.78 8.98 -34.22
CA GLU A 543 5.36 7.95 -33.35
C GLU A 543 5.41 8.42 -31.89
N PHE A 544 5.80 9.69 -31.66
CA PHE A 544 5.83 10.22 -30.30
C PHE A 544 4.42 10.38 -29.71
N LYS A 545 3.45 10.83 -30.51
CA LYS A 545 2.03 10.89 -30.11
C LYS A 545 1.53 9.52 -29.69
N GLN A 546 1.83 8.47 -30.47
CA GLN A 546 1.46 7.11 -30.10
C GLN A 546 2.11 6.69 -28.76
N ALA A 547 3.37 7.04 -28.51
CA ALA A 547 4.04 6.76 -27.24
C ALA A 547 3.36 7.45 -26.04
N ILE A 548 2.99 8.73 -26.19
CA ILE A 548 2.24 9.50 -25.18
C ILE A 548 0.85 8.88 -24.96
N MET A 549 0.10 8.59 -26.02
CA MET A 549 -1.24 8.02 -25.92
C MET A 549 -1.22 6.63 -25.29
N ASN A 550 -0.23 5.78 -25.64
CA ASN A 550 -0.03 4.48 -24.98
C ASN A 550 0.27 4.63 -23.49
N ARG A 551 1.00 5.66 -23.08
CA ARG A 551 1.26 5.94 -21.66
C ARG A 551 0.00 6.42 -20.95
N GLU A 552 -0.74 7.32 -21.57
CA GLU A 552 -1.96 7.92 -21.03
C GLU A 552 -3.10 6.88 -20.92
N GLN A 553 -3.15 5.89 -21.82
CA GLN A 553 -4.10 4.77 -21.75
C GLN A 553 -3.89 3.84 -20.54
N LYS A 554 -2.66 3.75 -20.01
CA LYS A 554 -2.37 2.92 -18.83
C LYS A 554 -2.94 3.55 -17.56
N SER A 555 -2.82 4.87 -17.43
CA SER A 555 -3.35 5.69 -16.34
C SER A 555 -3.17 7.16 -16.71
N THR A 556 -4.06 8.02 -16.23
CA THR A 556 -3.94 9.48 -16.41
C THR A 556 -2.55 9.98 -15.97
N THR A 557 -2.02 10.93 -16.71
CA THR A 557 -0.83 11.69 -16.32
C THR A 557 -1.17 13.01 -15.61
N GLY A 558 -2.45 13.27 -15.36
CA GLY A 558 -2.94 14.34 -14.50
C GLY A 558 -2.76 13.96 -13.03
N ILE A 559 -1.80 14.59 -12.37
CA ILE A 559 -1.44 14.25 -10.97
C ILE A 559 -2.32 14.97 -9.94
N GLY A 560 -3.06 16.00 -10.36
CA GLY A 560 -3.85 16.88 -9.50
C GLY A 560 -3.15 18.21 -9.22
N MET A 561 -3.74 19.04 -8.35
CA MET A 561 -3.26 20.38 -8.02
C MET A 561 -3.03 21.25 -9.26
N ASN A 562 -3.92 21.11 -10.25
CA ASN A 562 -3.83 21.74 -11.57
C ASN A 562 -2.63 21.32 -12.44
N ILE A 563 -2.02 20.15 -12.22
CA ILE A 563 -0.84 19.69 -12.97
C ILE A 563 -1.12 18.42 -13.79
N ALA A 564 -0.58 18.38 -15.01
CA ALA A 564 -0.42 17.18 -15.82
C ALA A 564 1.02 17.00 -16.30
N ILE A 565 1.51 15.75 -16.33
CA ILE A 565 2.87 15.42 -16.76
C ILE A 565 2.85 14.29 -17.81
N PRO A 566 2.33 14.53 -19.03
CA PRO A 566 2.37 13.54 -20.11
C PRO A 566 3.82 13.18 -20.45
N HIS A 567 4.15 11.90 -20.53
CA HIS A 567 5.53 11.48 -20.76
C HIS A 567 5.62 10.23 -21.63
N GLY A 568 6.65 10.15 -22.47
CA GLY A 568 6.82 9.05 -23.43
C GLY A 568 8.29 8.76 -23.70
N LYS A 569 8.62 7.47 -23.82
CA LYS A 569 9.87 6.99 -24.41
C LYS A 569 9.62 6.59 -25.85
N SER A 570 10.38 7.13 -26.80
CA SER A 570 10.19 6.87 -28.22
C SER A 570 11.52 6.91 -28.98
N ASN A 571 11.64 6.13 -30.06
CA ASN A 571 12.80 6.23 -30.95
C ASN A 571 12.78 7.58 -31.68
N SER A 572 11.59 8.13 -31.90
CA SER A 572 11.40 9.45 -32.53
C SER A 572 12.05 10.63 -31.80
N VAL A 573 12.49 10.47 -30.54
CA VAL A 573 13.10 11.52 -29.72
C VAL A 573 14.63 11.46 -29.85
N LYS A 574 15.25 12.55 -30.29
CA LYS A 574 16.73 12.64 -30.47
C LYS A 574 17.49 12.90 -29.17
N LYS A 575 16.91 13.69 -28.27
CA LYS A 575 17.49 14.05 -26.97
C LYS A 575 16.40 14.24 -25.92
N PRO A 576 16.66 14.00 -24.62
CA PRO A 576 15.69 14.29 -23.57
C PRO A 576 15.24 15.76 -23.65
N SER A 577 13.94 16.00 -23.57
CA SER A 577 13.38 17.35 -23.59
C SER A 577 12.07 17.43 -22.81
N VAL A 578 11.79 18.61 -22.25
CA VAL A 578 10.55 18.95 -21.58
C VAL A 578 9.91 20.15 -22.27
N VAL A 579 8.62 20.04 -22.58
CA VAL A 579 7.79 21.18 -22.98
C VAL A 579 6.94 21.58 -21.80
N PHE A 580 6.93 22.88 -21.49
CA PHE A 580 6.07 23.43 -20.45
C PHE A 580 4.99 24.30 -21.09
N GLY A 581 3.75 24.06 -20.68
CA GLY A 581 2.59 24.79 -21.19
C GLY A 581 1.62 25.19 -20.09
N ILE A 582 0.97 26.36 -20.25
CA ILE A 582 -0.07 26.84 -19.34
C ILE A 582 -1.40 26.95 -20.10
N LYS A 583 -2.44 26.26 -19.64
CA LYS A 583 -3.85 26.45 -20.09
C LYS A 583 -4.60 27.17 -18.99
N GLN A 584 -4.77 28.50 -19.12
CA GLN A 584 -5.32 29.35 -18.05
C GLN A 584 -6.74 28.97 -17.64
N SER A 585 -7.58 28.58 -18.60
CA SER A 585 -8.95 28.09 -18.35
C SER A 585 -8.98 26.74 -17.65
N GLY A 586 -7.90 25.97 -17.69
CA GLY A 586 -7.91 24.54 -17.37
C GLY A 586 -8.28 23.68 -18.58
N VAL A 587 -7.85 22.42 -18.55
CA VAL A 587 -8.29 21.34 -19.45
C VAL A 587 -8.55 20.08 -18.64
N ASP A 588 -9.60 19.33 -18.98
CA ASP A 588 -9.87 18.04 -18.35
C ASP A 588 -8.80 17.01 -18.75
N TRP A 589 -7.83 16.80 -17.85
CA TRP A 589 -6.82 15.76 -17.97
C TRP A 589 -7.18 14.49 -17.18
N LYS A 590 -8.41 14.41 -16.65
CA LYS A 590 -8.85 13.35 -15.74
C LYS A 590 -7.96 13.24 -14.49
N SER A 591 -7.48 14.36 -13.97
CA SER A 591 -6.56 14.41 -12.83
C SER A 591 -7.06 13.61 -11.63
N LEU A 592 -6.15 13.05 -10.82
CA LEU A 592 -6.48 12.19 -9.68
C LEU A 592 -7.47 12.85 -8.70
N ASP A 593 -7.24 14.11 -8.36
CA ASP A 593 -8.08 14.92 -7.45
C ASP A 593 -9.32 15.55 -8.14
N GLY A 594 -9.44 15.44 -9.46
CA GLY A 594 -10.51 16.02 -10.26
C GLY A 594 -10.32 17.49 -10.64
N THR A 595 -9.18 18.10 -10.34
CA THR A 595 -8.85 19.45 -10.82
C THR A 595 -8.52 19.44 -12.32
N GLU A 596 -8.95 20.47 -13.04
CA GLU A 596 -8.52 20.70 -14.41
C GLU A 596 -7.03 21.04 -14.44
N ALA A 597 -6.29 20.43 -15.37
CA ALA A 597 -4.87 20.70 -15.51
C ALA A 597 -4.68 22.08 -16.13
N LYS A 598 -3.87 22.92 -15.48
CA LYS A 598 -3.47 24.23 -15.97
C LYS A 598 -1.99 24.28 -16.31
N LEU A 599 -1.15 23.59 -15.53
CA LEU A 599 0.29 23.46 -15.76
C LEU A 599 0.59 22.10 -16.38
N ILE A 600 1.10 22.08 -17.61
CA ILE A 600 1.36 20.84 -18.34
C ILE A 600 2.86 20.73 -18.64
N PHE A 601 3.48 19.63 -18.21
CA PHE A 601 4.89 19.32 -18.41
C PHE A 601 5.04 18.06 -19.27
N MET A 602 5.22 18.21 -20.58
CA MET A 602 5.40 17.06 -21.47
C MET A 602 6.85 16.62 -21.49
N ILE A 603 7.14 15.37 -21.11
CA ILE A 603 8.49 14.80 -21.10
C ILE A 603 8.69 13.86 -22.30
N ALA A 604 9.67 14.19 -23.13
CA ALA A 604 10.12 13.38 -24.27
C ALA A 604 11.50 12.79 -23.97
N VAL A 605 11.64 11.46 -24.03
CA VAL A 605 12.93 10.78 -23.78
C VAL A 605 13.22 9.78 -24.90
N PRO A 606 14.47 9.69 -25.40
CA PRO A 606 14.89 8.63 -26.32
C PRO A 606 14.64 7.24 -25.74
N LYS A 607 14.25 6.28 -26.59
CA LYS A 607 14.03 4.89 -26.15
C LYS A 607 15.32 4.21 -25.70
N GLU A 608 16.45 4.60 -26.31
CA GLU A 608 17.79 4.06 -26.07
C GLU A 608 18.49 4.68 -24.84
N SER A 609 17.90 5.68 -24.19
CA SER A 609 18.45 6.25 -22.95
C SER A 609 18.64 5.14 -21.90
N GLU A 610 19.91 4.78 -21.65
CA GLU A 610 20.34 3.68 -20.75
C GLU A 610 19.96 3.92 -19.28
N GLY A 611 19.54 5.15 -18.93
CA GLY A 611 19.18 5.55 -17.57
C GLY A 611 17.68 5.69 -17.28
N ASN A 612 17.37 5.80 -15.99
CA ASN A 612 16.07 6.24 -15.44
C ASN A 612 15.81 7.74 -15.68
N GLU A 613 16.22 8.32 -16.82
CA GLU A 613 16.18 9.77 -17.09
C GLU A 613 14.78 10.35 -16.94
N HIS A 614 13.77 9.67 -17.51
CA HIS A 614 12.37 10.05 -17.31
C HIS A 614 11.97 10.06 -15.82
N LEU A 615 12.45 9.12 -14.98
CA LEU A 615 12.17 9.12 -13.54
C LEU A 615 12.92 10.23 -12.81
N LYS A 616 14.15 10.56 -13.23
CA LYS A 616 14.92 11.68 -12.68
C LYS A 616 14.19 13.00 -12.94
N ILE A 617 13.76 13.22 -14.18
CA ILE A 617 12.97 14.41 -14.56
C ILE A 617 11.65 14.46 -13.78
N LEU A 618 10.94 13.33 -13.68
CA LEU A 618 9.72 13.22 -12.88
C LEU A 618 9.96 13.52 -11.40
N GLN A 619 11.08 13.09 -10.82
CA GLN A 619 11.44 13.35 -9.44
C GLN A 619 11.73 14.84 -9.19
N MET A 620 12.49 15.48 -10.10
CA MET A 620 12.78 16.91 -10.05
C MET A 620 11.49 17.74 -10.10
N LEU A 621 10.63 17.45 -11.08
CA LEU A 621 9.32 18.10 -11.23
C LEU A 621 8.44 17.87 -10.00
N SER A 622 8.27 16.62 -9.55
CA SER A 622 7.40 16.29 -8.43
C SER A 622 7.82 16.99 -7.14
N ARG A 623 9.15 17.07 -6.88
CA ARG A 623 9.66 17.72 -5.67
C ARG A 623 9.33 19.21 -5.63
N LYS A 624 9.62 19.95 -6.71
CA LYS A 624 9.39 21.41 -6.73
C LYS A 624 7.90 21.75 -6.86
N LEU A 625 7.16 20.97 -7.64
CA LEU A 625 5.73 21.20 -7.85
C LEU A 625 4.86 20.85 -6.64
N MET A 626 5.37 20.22 -5.58
CA MET A 626 4.64 20.09 -4.32
C MET A 626 4.53 21.42 -3.53
N ASP A 627 5.35 22.42 -3.83
CA ASP A 627 5.28 23.74 -3.19
C ASP A 627 4.14 24.58 -3.78
N ASP A 628 3.13 24.86 -2.96
CA ASP A 628 1.94 25.64 -3.33
C ASP A 628 2.30 27.04 -3.83
N ARG A 629 3.25 27.73 -3.18
CA ARG A 629 3.68 29.09 -3.57
C ARG A 629 4.35 29.09 -4.93
N TYR A 630 5.16 28.07 -5.20
CA TYR A 630 5.84 27.94 -6.49
C TYR A 630 4.83 27.68 -7.63
N ARG A 631 3.81 26.86 -7.41
CA ARG A 631 2.74 26.64 -8.40
C ARG A 631 1.93 27.91 -8.67
N GLU A 632 1.59 28.66 -7.62
CA GLU A 632 0.89 29.95 -7.76
C GLU A 632 1.74 30.96 -8.57
N GLN A 633 3.05 31.02 -8.32
CA GLN A 633 3.98 31.84 -9.10
C GLN A 633 4.01 31.42 -10.58
N LEU A 634 4.09 30.12 -10.87
CA LEU A 634 4.06 29.62 -12.25
C LEU A 634 2.75 29.94 -12.97
N LEU A 635 1.61 29.84 -12.29
CA LEU A 635 0.29 30.18 -12.86
C LEU A 635 0.13 31.67 -13.16
N ALA A 636 0.81 32.54 -12.40
CA ALA A 636 0.76 33.99 -12.54
C ALA A 636 1.69 34.54 -13.64
N VAL A 637 2.55 33.71 -14.22
CA VAL A 637 3.47 34.12 -15.29
C VAL A 637 2.72 34.60 -16.53
N GLN A 638 3.18 35.71 -17.11
CA GLN A 638 2.62 36.26 -18.36
C GLN A 638 3.57 36.06 -19.55
N THR A 639 4.87 35.96 -19.31
CA THR A 639 5.91 35.88 -20.36
C THR A 639 6.71 34.58 -20.32
N LYS A 640 7.28 34.16 -21.46
CA LYS A 640 8.08 32.92 -21.53
C LYS A 640 9.37 33.04 -20.72
N GLU A 641 9.92 34.26 -20.63
CA GLU A 641 11.12 34.61 -19.89
C GLU A 641 10.92 34.47 -18.38
N GLU A 642 9.79 34.92 -17.86
CA GLU A 642 9.39 34.73 -16.45
C GLU A 642 9.23 33.24 -16.11
N ALA A 643 8.53 32.49 -16.98
CA ALA A 643 8.39 31.04 -16.82
C ALA A 643 9.76 30.36 -16.81
N TYR A 644 10.62 30.67 -17.78
CA TYR A 644 11.96 30.09 -17.88
C TYR A 644 12.80 30.36 -16.63
N LYS A 645 12.72 31.59 -16.09
CA LYS A 645 13.41 31.95 -14.84
C LYS A 645 12.94 31.10 -13.66
N LEU A 646 11.63 30.86 -13.52
CA LEU A 646 11.09 30.00 -12.46
C LEU A 646 11.45 28.52 -12.69
N LEU A 647 11.40 28.02 -13.92
CA LEU A 647 11.76 26.64 -14.26
C LEU A 647 13.24 26.34 -13.99
N ASN A 648 14.11 27.35 -14.03
CA ASN A 648 15.53 27.22 -13.69
C ASN A 648 15.78 26.88 -12.20
N GLU A 649 14.78 27.04 -11.34
CA GLU A 649 14.84 26.63 -9.93
C GLU A 649 14.57 25.14 -9.71
N ILE A 650 14.16 24.41 -10.75
CA ILE A 650 13.93 22.96 -10.68
C ILE A 650 15.26 22.24 -10.92
N VAL A 651 15.88 21.81 -9.81
CA VAL A 651 17.14 21.05 -9.72
C VAL A 651 16.86 19.62 -9.30
#